data_AF-A0A536HD20-F1
#
_entry.id   AF-A0A536HD20-F1
#
_cell.length_a   1.000
_cell.length_b   1.000
_cell.length_c   1.000
_cell.angle_alpha   90.00
_cell.angle_beta   90.00
_cell.angle_gamma   90.00
#
_symmetry.space_group_name_H-M   'P 1'
#
loop_
_entity.id
_entity.type
_entity.pdbx_description
1 polymer ?
#
loop_
_entity_poly.entity_id
_entity_poly.type
_entity_poly.pdbx_seq_one_letter_code
_entity_poly.pdbx_strand_id
1 'polypeptide(L)'
;MAFIAVTNQLSVASLAAAPTLLSVPALHAVRSACEPESTCAPESPAEDSALSLPAGLHQCLDSGPAAACDAATSPIDTQPGTPALPADQAACASIPEKPLPATPAACSDTLLPAIAAARGGAEASPVVMPSVPIEPFGHQAPAHISLRADSETLKVSQQVILTATASSTVTGTNLTIEIFDETSRTLVGACPQGSQCTVAYAATSGLHKFTAFVTPPTTQIPNSPNALASNRVSVGWLDSTITASRAIAGQGQGITLTATSTIDVRQSGRWLEIYDLTAGARVTYCSQGTVCTTTMKQTAGSTHEIVGYVTGKPEAVSRPVQVTWLGVSLSATSIGPKTGGTVYLKATTNADLGATPWVVGIYDQQGHLVDHACKTGTTCSVQAWMSGGTTPSYTAVIGAVPAANPTLIGKVLHVATAPATSGLVDIQAKSSAIQPTHLLWGVDSCKAFTGDPTGQELYPAVVSALGTPDFWGRYLTNTVCPGISSSEIALAARNQMGILPIYNDYNCSNVSYYETGHGYAVEATNAASSLGIPKGRLIVIDIEPYGEACPGAGNVDSGFIEGWYDGIRQAGYIPGYYGNGTAGTEFASAWCATVSRLPHIAMGSDLWSFEPSLLGGFSKSAAPNWGPYDTGCAGNTLVWQYVLSGGSSVDVDQDEALSSLPLWYPT
;
A
#
# COMPACT_ATOMS: atom_id res chain seq x y z
N MET A 1 18.97 -47.57 -38.27
CA MET A 1 17.90 -47.74 -37.26
C MET A 1 17.16 -46.43 -37.13
N ALA A 2 15.84 -46.51 -37.03
CA ALA A 2 14.90 -45.43 -37.29
C ALA A 2 14.99 -44.27 -36.30
N PHE A 3 14.92 -43.05 -36.85
CA PHE A 3 14.57 -41.83 -36.12
C PHE A 3 13.10 -41.90 -35.72
N ILE A 4 12.80 -41.81 -34.42
CA ILE A 4 11.47 -41.52 -33.92
C ILE A 4 11.50 -40.09 -33.37
N ALA A 5 10.95 -39.18 -34.16
CA ALA A 5 10.62 -37.84 -33.71
C ALA A 5 9.30 -37.92 -32.91
N VAL A 6 9.36 -37.69 -31.61
CA VAL A 6 8.15 -37.43 -30.79
C VAL A 6 7.98 -35.92 -30.72
N THR A 7 7.06 -35.41 -31.52
CA THR A 7 6.55 -34.04 -31.41
C THR A 7 5.70 -33.92 -30.15
N ASN A 8 6.19 -33.22 -29.14
CA ASN A 8 5.35 -32.70 -28.07
C ASN A 8 4.85 -31.31 -28.48
N GLN A 9 3.56 -31.22 -28.76
CA GLN A 9 2.86 -29.94 -28.92
C GLN A 9 2.76 -29.27 -27.54
N LEU A 10 3.60 -28.26 -27.31
CA LEU A 10 3.42 -27.30 -26.23
C LEU A 10 2.47 -26.20 -26.74
N SER A 11 1.22 -26.29 -26.32
CA SER A 11 0.26 -25.18 -26.43
C SER A 11 0.77 -24.03 -25.56
N VAL A 12 1.20 -22.94 -26.19
CA VAL A 12 1.51 -21.68 -25.50
C VAL A 12 0.18 -21.05 -25.09
N ALA A 13 -0.25 -21.31 -23.86
CA ALA A 13 -1.25 -20.50 -23.20
C ALA A 13 -0.55 -19.22 -22.69
N SER A 14 -0.71 -18.13 -23.42
CA SER A 14 -0.41 -16.79 -22.93
C SER A 14 -1.34 -16.47 -21.76
N LEU A 15 -0.89 -16.69 -20.51
CA LEU A 15 -1.53 -16.12 -19.34
C LEU A 15 -1.32 -14.60 -19.36
N ALA A 16 -2.30 -13.87 -19.85
CA ALA A 16 -2.45 -12.47 -19.50
C ALA A 16 -2.72 -12.42 -17.99
N ALA A 17 -1.80 -11.78 -17.25
CA ALA A 17 -1.99 -11.50 -15.83
C ALA A 17 -3.23 -10.62 -15.67
N ALA A 18 -4.33 -11.23 -15.25
CA ALA A 18 -5.48 -10.50 -14.72
C ALA A 18 -5.05 -9.84 -13.40
N PRO A 19 -5.46 -8.58 -13.13
CA PRO A 19 -5.26 -8.00 -11.83
C PRO A 19 -6.03 -8.86 -10.81
N THR A 20 -5.31 -9.34 -9.81
CA THR A 20 -5.87 -10.05 -8.66
C THR A 20 -6.88 -9.12 -7.97
N LEU A 21 -8.16 -9.43 -8.12
CA LEU A 21 -9.24 -8.85 -7.34
C LEU A 21 -9.01 -9.27 -5.87
N LEU A 22 -8.51 -8.34 -5.06
CA LEU A 22 -8.54 -8.46 -3.61
C LEU A 22 -10.01 -8.53 -3.17
N SER A 23 -10.47 -9.74 -2.86
CA SER A 23 -11.78 -9.94 -2.23
C SER A 23 -11.72 -9.39 -0.80
N VAL A 24 -12.34 -8.24 -0.57
CA VAL A 24 -12.57 -7.66 0.75
C VAL A 24 -13.51 -8.59 1.54
N PRO A 25 -13.17 -9.03 2.77
CA PRO A 25 -14.09 -9.84 3.57
C PRO A 25 -15.31 -9.00 4.00
N ALA A 26 -16.49 -9.60 3.97
CA ALA A 26 -17.69 -9.00 4.55
C ALA A 26 -17.55 -8.94 6.09
N LEU A 27 -17.30 -7.74 6.63
CA LEU A 27 -17.23 -7.52 8.08
C LEU A 27 -18.64 -7.29 8.66
N HIS A 28 -18.93 -8.04 9.72
CA HIS A 28 -20.15 -7.96 10.51
C HIS A 28 -20.23 -6.61 11.23
N ALA A 29 -21.44 -6.04 11.29
CA ALA A 29 -21.73 -4.86 12.07
C ALA A 29 -21.38 -5.10 13.55
N VAL A 30 -20.37 -4.40 14.06
CA VAL A 30 -20.13 -4.30 15.50
C VAL A 30 -21.26 -3.46 16.08
N ARG A 31 -22.27 -4.14 16.63
CA ARG A 31 -23.27 -3.50 17.49
C ARG A 31 -22.56 -3.03 18.76
N SER A 32 -22.61 -1.73 19.01
CA SER A 32 -22.23 -1.13 20.29
C SER A 32 -23.09 -1.75 21.40
N ALA A 33 -22.48 -2.49 22.32
CA ALA A 33 -23.13 -2.96 23.54
C ALA A 33 -22.97 -1.86 24.60
N CYS A 34 -24.03 -1.10 24.84
CA CYS A 34 -24.23 -0.43 26.13
C CYS A 34 -25.26 -1.26 26.89
N GLU A 35 -24.83 -1.94 27.96
CA GLU A 35 -25.76 -2.48 28.96
C GLU A 35 -26.35 -1.34 29.80
N PRO A 36 -27.58 -1.49 30.31
CA PRO A 36 -28.22 -0.45 31.10
C PRO A 36 -27.69 -0.52 32.55
N GLU A 37 -27.55 0.65 33.17
CA GLU A 37 -27.13 0.88 34.57
C GLU A 37 -25.62 1.04 34.83
N SER A 38 -25.01 2.06 34.22
CA SER A 38 -24.10 2.94 34.98
C SER A 38 -24.04 4.33 34.34
N THR A 39 -24.05 5.35 35.19
CA THR A 39 -24.05 6.77 34.87
C THR A 39 -22.87 7.17 33.98
N CYS A 40 -23.18 7.67 32.78
CA CYS A 40 -22.21 8.34 31.91
C CYS A 40 -21.79 9.67 32.56
N ALA A 41 -20.60 9.73 33.16
CA ALA A 41 -19.90 10.99 33.32
C ALA A 41 -19.34 11.41 31.94
N PRO A 42 -19.36 12.70 31.58
CA PRO A 42 -18.72 13.14 30.35
C PRO A 42 -17.20 13.08 30.56
N GLU A 43 -16.57 11.98 30.17
CA GLU A 43 -15.16 12.02 29.84
C GLU A 43 -15.01 12.94 28.61
N SER A 44 -14.30 14.05 28.81
CA SER A 44 -13.77 14.87 27.72
C SER A 44 -13.05 13.95 26.72
N PRO A 45 -13.34 14.01 25.41
CA PRO A 45 -12.67 13.16 24.43
C PRO A 45 -11.17 13.49 24.44
N ALA A 46 -10.33 12.45 24.58
CA ALA A 46 -8.91 12.59 24.40
C ALA A 46 -8.62 13.17 23.00
N GLU A 47 -7.76 14.18 22.91
CA GLU A 47 -7.32 14.83 21.67
C GLU A 47 -6.48 13.90 20.74
N ASP A 48 -6.29 12.62 21.11
CA ASP A 48 -5.44 11.63 20.44
C ASP A 48 -6.13 10.81 19.32
N SER A 49 -7.29 11.25 18.84
CA SER A 49 -7.92 10.59 17.68
C SER A 49 -7.14 10.89 16.40
N ALA A 50 -6.68 9.84 15.70
CA ALA A 50 -6.03 9.95 14.39
C ALA A 50 -6.93 10.57 13.31
N LEU A 51 -8.24 10.66 13.56
CA LEU A 51 -9.24 11.28 12.70
C LEU A 51 -9.91 12.45 13.41
N SER A 52 -10.23 13.50 12.66
CA SER A 52 -10.92 14.70 13.13
C SER A 52 -11.84 15.28 12.06
N LEU A 53 -12.92 15.93 12.48
CA LEU A 53 -13.79 16.64 11.54
C LEU A 53 -13.06 17.85 10.98
N PRO A 54 -13.11 18.09 9.65
CA PRO A 54 -12.61 19.33 9.07
C PRO A 54 -13.28 20.55 9.71
N ALA A 55 -12.54 21.66 9.81
CA ALA A 55 -13.03 22.88 10.43
C ALA A 55 -14.32 23.37 9.76
N GLY A 56 -15.35 23.68 10.57
CA GLY A 56 -16.63 24.16 10.09
C GLY A 56 -17.61 23.08 9.60
N LEU A 57 -17.22 21.80 9.63
CA LEU A 57 -18.10 20.69 9.28
C LEU A 57 -18.61 19.95 10.52
N HIS A 58 -19.75 19.26 10.36
CA HIS A 58 -20.40 18.48 11.42
C HIS A 58 -20.33 16.98 11.12
N GLN A 59 -20.35 16.17 12.18
CA GLN A 59 -20.42 14.72 12.08
C GLN A 59 -21.66 14.31 11.28
N CYS A 60 -21.48 13.43 10.31
CA CYS A 60 -22.60 12.87 9.59
C CYS A 60 -23.30 11.79 10.40
N LEU A 61 -24.63 11.86 10.34
CA LEU A 61 -25.51 10.91 10.99
C LEU A 61 -25.29 9.50 10.39
N ASP A 62 -25.35 8.48 11.24
CA ASP A 62 -25.22 7.07 10.87
C ASP A 62 -23.98 6.75 9.99
N SER A 63 -22.91 7.52 10.16
CA SER A 63 -21.68 7.46 9.38
C SER A 63 -20.47 7.16 10.27
N GLY A 64 -19.32 6.88 9.66
CA GLY A 64 -18.09 6.57 10.35
C GLY A 64 -17.56 7.72 11.21
N PRO A 65 -16.58 7.45 12.10
CA PRO A 65 -16.01 8.46 12.99
C PRO A 65 -15.39 9.60 12.18
N ALA A 66 -15.61 10.83 12.65
CA ALA A 66 -15.08 12.05 12.06
C ALA A 66 -15.36 12.20 10.55
N ALA A 67 -16.46 11.61 10.08
CA ALA A 67 -16.95 11.77 8.73
C ALA A 67 -17.91 12.97 8.68
N ALA A 68 -17.63 13.93 7.83
CA ALA A 68 -18.59 14.94 7.43
C ALA A 68 -19.13 14.56 6.05
N CYS A 69 -20.44 14.60 5.89
CA CYS A 69 -21.05 14.37 4.60
C CYS A 69 -21.88 15.56 4.17
N ASP A 70 -21.78 15.88 2.89
CA ASP A 70 -22.61 16.88 2.27
C ASP A 70 -23.36 16.21 1.12
N ALA A 71 -24.63 16.59 0.99
CA ALA A 71 -25.27 16.51 -0.29
C ALA A 71 -24.81 17.77 -1.01
N ALA A 72 -23.61 17.71 -1.63
CA ALA A 72 -23.41 18.59 -2.79
C ALA A 72 -24.65 18.34 -3.63
N THR A 73 -25.49 19.37 -3.83
CA THR A 73 -26.69 19.25 -4.65
C THR A 73 -26.19 18.53 -5.87
N SER A 74 -26.56 17.23 -6.02
CA SER A 74 -26.21 16.51 -7.24
C SER A 74 -26.59 17.50 -8.30
N PRO A 75 -25.66 17.98 -9.17
CA PRO A 75 -26.09 18.82 -10.26
C PRO A 75 -27.27 18.04 -10.82
N ILE A 76 -28.48 18.64 -10.77
CA ILE A 76 -29.66 17.98 -11.31
C ILE A 76 -29.17 17.62 -12.70
N ASP A 77 -28.95 16.33 -12.95
CA ASP A 77 -28.07 15.96 -14.05
C ASP A 77 -28.93 16.09 -15.30
N THR A 78 -29.03 17.34 -15.74
CA THR A 78 -29.81 17.74 -16.89
C THR A 78 -29.10 17.32 -18.16
N GLN A 79 -27.83 16.85 -18.06
CA GLN A 79 -27.14 16.34 -19.23
C GLN A 79 -27.78 15.02 -19.65
N PRO A 80 -28.36 14.97 -20.86
CA PRO A 80 -28.84 13.72 -21.39
C PRO A 80 -27.66 12.79 -21.62
N GLY A 81 -27.84 11.53 -21.27
CA GLY A 81 -26.99 10.45 -21.74
C GLY A 81 -27.13 10.24 -23.25
N THR A 82 -26.35 9.31 -23.76
CA THR A 82 -26.31 8.98 -25.19
C THR A 82 -27.13 7.72 -25.45
N PRO A 83 -28.25 7.80 -26.20
CA PRO A 83 -28.94 6.62 -26.68
C PRO A 83 -28.15 5.95 -27.81
N ALA A 84 -28.20 4.63 -27.88
CA ALA A 84 -27.55 3.80 -28.89
C ALA A 84 -28.42 2.59 -29.25
N LEU A 85 -28.11 1.98 -30.40
CA LEU A 85 -28.79 0.77 -30.84
C LEU A 85 -28.27 -0.40 -29.99
N PRO A 86 -29.15 -1.20 -29.35
CA PRO A 86 -28.73 -2.40 -28.66
C PRO A 86 -27.90 -3.30 -29.56
N ALA A 87 -26.86 -3.93 -29.00
CA ALA A 87 -26.00 -4.85 -29.75
C ALA A 87 -26.84 -5.95 -30.41
N ASP A 88 -26.44 -6.34 -31.63
CA ASP A 88 -27.09 -7.38 -32.44
C ASP A 88 -28.56 -7.13 -32.80
N GLN A 89 -29.04 -5.89 -32.68
CA GLN A 89 -30.39 -5.50 -33.11
C GLN A 89 -30.32 -4.53 -34.30
N ALA A 90 -31.39 -4.51 -35.10
CA ALA A 90 -31.55 -3.57 -36.20
C ALA A 90 -32.41 -2.37 -35.76
N ALA A 91 -32.09 -1.18 -36.28
CA ALA A 91 -32.88 0.01 -36.02
C ALA A 91 -34.31 -0.17 -36.54
N CYS A 92 -35.28 0.34 -35.78
CA CYS A 92 -36.68 0.25 -36.16
C CYS A 92 -36.94 1.04 -37.45
N ALA A 93 -37.57 0.41 -38.44
CA ALA A 93 -37.86 1.06 -39.71
C ALA A 93 -38.82 2.26 -39.53
N SER A 94 -38.53 3.35 -40.23
CA SER A 94 -39.39 4.54 -40.24
C SER A 94 -40.70 4.27 -40.99
N ILE A 95 -41.83 4.75 -40.45
CA ILE A 95 -43.13 4.72 -41.13
C ILE A 95 -43.49 6.15 -41.58
N PRO A 96 -43.72 6.41 -42.87
CA PRO A 96 -44.00 7.77 -43.39
C PRO A 96 -45.19 8.47 -42.71
N GLU A 97 -46.18 7.69 -42.28
CA GLU A 97 -47.41 8.17 -41.62
C GLU A 97 -47.20 8.54 -40.14
N LYS A 98 -46.01 8.25 -39.58
CA LYS A 98 -45.60 8.54 -38.19
C LYS A 98 -44.25 9.27 -38.18
N PRO A 99 -44.22 10.59 -38.47
CA PRO A 99 -42.98 11.34 -38.51
C PRO A 99 -42.39 11.46 -37.10
N LEU A 100 -41.30 10.71 -36.85
CA LEU A 100 -40.55 10.71 -35.59
C LEU A 100 -39.11 11.20 -35.83
N PRO A 101 -38.46 11.80 -34.82
CA PRO A 101 -37.01 11.94 -34.82
C PRO A 101 -36.34 10.58 -35.03
N ALA A 102 -35.25 10.52 -35.79
CA ALA A 102 -34.46 9.30 -35.91
C ALA A 102 -33.87 8.95 -34.53
N THR A 103 -34.38 7.88 -33.92
CA THR A 103 -33.85 7.35 -32.66
C THR A 103 -33.17 6.00 -32.92
N PRO A 104 -32.15 5.63 -32.15
CA PRO A 104 -31.45 4.37 -32.34
C PRO A 104 -32.18 3.21 -31.65
N ALA A 105 -33.51 3.21 -31.62
CA ALA A 105 -34.29 2.16 -30.99
C ALA A 105 -34.56 0.98 -31.95
N ALA A 106 -34.69 -0.22 -31.40
CA ALA A 106 -35.08 -1.44 -32.10
C ALA A 106 -36.50 -1.84 -31.71
N CYS A 107 -37.26 -2.41 -32.66
CA CYS A 107 -38.64 -2.84 -32.44
C CYS A 107 -38.84 -4.34 -32.70
N SER A 108 -39.69 -4.98 -31.89
CA SER A 108 -40.09 -6.38 -32.05
C SER A 108 -41.57 -6.59 -31.71
N ASP A 109 -42.11 -7.76 -32.06
CA ASP A 109 -43.52 -8.14 -31.77
C ASP A 109 -43.67 -8.99 -30.50
N THR A 110 -42.81 -8.75 -29.50
CA THR A 110 -42.95 -9.40 -28.19
C THR A 110 -44.06 -8.73 -27.38
N LEU A 111 -45.04 -9.50 -26.89
CA LEU A 111 -46.17 -8.98 -26.12
C LEU A 111 -45.96 -9.14 -24.61
N LEU A 112 -46.60 -8.26 -23.83
CA LEU A 112 -46.73 -8.46 -22.39
C LEU A 112 -47.51 -9.75 -22.09
N PRO A 113 -47.09 -10.56 -21.09
CA PRO A 113 -47.88 -11.68 -20.61
C PRO A 113 -49.26 -11.21 -20.14
N ALA A 114 -50.30 -12.00 -20.41
CA ALA A 114 -51.65 -11.72 -19.92
C ALA A 114 -51.67 -11.68 -18.39
N ILE A 115 -52.29 -10.64 -17.83
CA ILE A 115 -52.51 -10.53 -16.38
C ILE A 115 -53.46 -11.67 -16.00
N ALA A 116 -53.00 -12.62 -15.17
CA ALA A 116 -53.86 -13.69 -14.67
C ALA A 116 -55.00 -13.07 -13.85
N ALA A 117 -56.25 -13.33 -14.24
CA ALA A 117 -57.41 -12.88 -13.49
C ALA A 117 -57.34 -13.41 -12.06
N ALA A 118 -57.49 -12.53 -11.07
CA ALA A 118 -57.63 -12.92 -9.67
C ALA A 118 -58.80 -13.91 -9.56
N ARG A 119 -58.56 -15.06 -8.93
CA ARG A 119 -59.60 -16.06 -8.62
C ARG A 119 -60.61 -15.46 -7.63
N GLY A 120 -61.62 -14.77 -8.15
CA GLY A 120 -62.84 -14.39 -7.45
C GLY A 120 -64.02 -15.04 -8.17
N GLY A 121 -64.70 -15.96 -7.50
CA GLY A 121 -65.81 -16.72 -8.06
C GLY A 121 -67.00 -15.84 -8.42
N ALA A 122 -67.49 -15.99 -9.65
CA ALA A 122 -68.86 -15.69 -10.04
C ALA A 122 -69.22 -16.58 -11.24
N GLU A 123 -70.41 -17.18 -11.16
CA GLU A 123 -70.92 -18.20 -12.07
C GLU A 123 -70.98 -17.76 -13.55
N ALA A 124 -70.83 -18.76 -14.44
CA ALA A 124 -70.92 -18.61 -15.87
C ALA A 124 -72.35 -18.19 -16.30
N SER A 125 -72.47 -17.01 -16.92
CA SER A 125 -73.65 -16.66 -17.72
C SER A 125 -73.53 -17.26 -19.12
N PRO A 126 -74.64 -17.65 -19.77
CA PRO A 126 -74.60 -18.36 -21.05
C PRO A 126 -74.11 -17.45 -22.18
N VAL A 127 -73.22 -18.01 -23.01
CA VAL A 127 -72.71 -17.37 -24.22
C VAL A 127 -73.80 -17.36 -25.28
N VAL A 128 -74.28 -16.17 -25.65
CA VAL A 128 -75.07 -15.95 -26.87
C VAL A 128 -74.09 -15.68 -28.01
N MET A 129 -74.00 -16.61 -28.97
CA MET A 129 -73.20 -16.44 -30.19
C MET A 129 -73.95 -15.54 -31.18
N PRO A 130 -73.43 -14.37 -31.58
CA PRO A 130 -74.03 -13.60 -32.66
C PRO A 130 -73.76 -14.27 -34.02
N SER A 131 -74.81 -14.37 -34.84
CA SER A 131 -74.81 -15.06 -36.14
C SER A 131 -74.41 -14.15 -37.32
N VAL A 132 -73.58 -13.13 -37.09
CA VAL A 132 -73.10 -12.21 -38.15
C VAL A 132 -71.57 -12.22 -38.14
N PRO A 133 -70.90 -12.40 -39.30
CA PRO A 133 -69.46 -12.24 -39.39
C PRO A 133 -69.11 -10.80 -39.03
N ILE A 134 -68.46 -10.61 -37.89
CA ILE A 134 -67.83 -9.35 -37.54
C ILE A 134 -66.57 -9.26 -38.41
N GLU A 135 -66.56 -8.38 -39.42
CA GLU A 135 -65.31 -7.88 -40.00
C GLU A 135 -64.39 -7.43 -38.85
N PRO A 136 -63.07 -7.70 -38.89
CA PRO A 136 -62.21 -7.37 -37.77
C PRO A 136 -62.21 -5.85 -37.56
N PHE A 137 -62.96 -5.41 -36.55
CA PHE A 137 -62.88 -4.05 -36.03
C PHE A 137 -61.40 -3.73 -35.78
N GLY A 138 -61.01 -2.52 -36.19
CA GLY A 138 -59.62 -2.10 -36.36
C GLY A 138 -58.68 -2.40 -35.20
N HIS A 139 -57.38 -2.37 -35.50
CA HIS A 139 -56.29 -2.67 -34.57
C HIS A 139 -56.57 -2.09 -33.16
N GLN A 140 -56.78 -2.98 -32.18
CA GLN A 140 -57.01 -2.57 -30.80
C GLN A 140 -55.75 -1.87 -30.26
N ALA A 141 -55.91 -0.60 -29.90
CA ALA A 141 -54.86 0.17 -29.25
C ALA A 141 -54.39 -0.52 -27.96
N PRO A 142 -53.10 -0.42 -27.60
CA PRO A 142 -52.60 -0.98 -26.36
C PRO A 142 -53.34 -0.44 -25.13
N ALA A 143 -53.69 -1.33 -24.20
CA ALA A 143 -54.35 -1.00 -22.94
C ALA A 143 -53.36 -0.91 -21.77
N HIS A 144 -52.18 -1.52 -21.89
CA HIS A 144 -51.13 -1.49 -20.86
C HIS A 144 -49.73 -1.47 -21.48
N ILE A 145 -48.77 -0.85 -20.80
CA ILE A 145 -47.35 -0.82 -21.16
C ILE A 145 -46.49 -0.95 -19.90
N SER A 146 -45.38 -1.67 -20.00
CA SER A 146 -44.39 -1.78 -18.93
C SER A 146 -43.00 -1.46 -19.47
N LEU A 147 -42.22 -0.76 -18.67
CA LEU A 147 -40.82 -0.45 -18.93
C LEU A 147 -39.94 -1.25 -17.97
N ARG A 148 -38.88 -1.85 -18.49
CA ARG A 148 -37.84 -2.54 -17.71
C ARG A 148 -36.47 -2.02 -18.10
N ALA A 149 -35.58 -1.93 -17.12
CA ALA A 149 -34.14 -1.85 -17.34
C ALA A 149 -33.52 -3.19 -16.96
N ASP A 150 -32.47 -3.58 -17.68
CA ASP A 150 -31.67 -4.78 -17.35
C ASP A 150 -30.69 -4.54 -16.18
N SER A 151 -30.49 -3.28 -15.78
CA SER A 151 -29.67 -2.89 -14.63
C SER A 151 -30.20 -1.62 -13.96
N GLU A 152 -30.10 -1.55 -12.63
CA GLU A 152 -30.50 -0.38 -11.84
C GLU A 152 -29.33 0.56 -11.53
N THR A 153 -28.10 0.05 -11.62
CA THR A 153 -26.87 0.84 -11.40
C THR A 153 -25.75 0.28 -12.28
N LEU A 154 -25.03 1.18 -12.93
CA LEU A 154 -23.94 0.87 -13.85
C LEU A 154 -22.72 1.73 -13.52
N LYS A 155 -21.53 1.31 -13.96
CA LYS A 155 -20.38 2.22 -13.98
C LYS A 155 -20.61 3.28 -15.06
N VAL A 156 -20.03 4.47 -14.87
CA VAL A 156 -20.08 5.54 -15.87
C VAL A 156 -19.71 5.05 -17.27
N SER A 157 -20.43 5.54 -18.28
CA SER A 157 -20.30 5.14 -19.70
C SER A 157 -20.70 3.70 -20.06
N GLN A 158 -21.11 2.84 -19.11
CA GLN A 158 -21.76 1.57 -19.46
C GLN A 158 -23.21 1.79 -19.91
N GLN A 159 -23.68 0.90 -20.79
CA GLN A 159 -25.02 0.97 -21.36
C GLN A 159 -26.02 0.16 -20.53
N VAL A 160 -27.19 0.76 -20.27
CA VAL A 160 -28.39 0.05 -19.82
C VAL A 160 -29.26 -0.25 -21.03
N ILE A 161 -29.94 -1.39 -21.04
CA ILE A 161 -30.97 -1.70 -22.03
C ILE A 161 -32.35 -1.40 -21.43
N LEU A 162 -33.02 -0.42 -22.02
CA LEU A 162 -34.40 -0.05 -21.69
C LEU A 162 -35.35 -0.75 -22.65
N THR A 163 -36.27 -1.57 -22.12
CA THR A 163 -37.23 -2.34 -22.89
C THR A 163 -38.66 -1.97 -22.48
N ALA A 164 -39.36 -1.25 -23.36
CA ALA A 164 -40.77 -0.94 -23.23
C ALA A 164 -41.60 -1.96 -23.98
N THR A 165 -42.55 -2.63 -23.32
CA THR A 165 -43.41 -3.65 -23.94
C THR A 165 -44.88 -3.30 -23.72
N ALA A 166 -45.66 -3.26 -24.78
CA ALA A 166 -47.08 -2.96 -24.81
C ALA A 166 -47.94 -4.24 -24.86
N SER A 167 -49.21 -4.13 -24.46
CA SER A 167 -50.16 -5.25 -24.43
C SER A 167 -50.68 -5.67 -25.80
N SER A 168 -50.54 -4.82 -26.81
CA SER A 168 -50.83 -5.09 -28.23
C SER A 168 -49.84 -4.32 -29.10
N THR A 169 -49.76 -4.66 -30.39
CA THR A 169 -48.88 -3.97 -31.33
C THR A 169 -49.39 -2.56 -31.66
N VAL A 170 -48.48 -1.60 -31.83
CA VAL A 170 -48.82 -0.26 -32.36
C VAL A 170 -48.79 -0.22 -33.89
N THR A 171 -48.38 -1.30 -34.55
CA THR A 171 -48.42 -1.44 -36.01
C THR A 171 -49.85 -1.25 -36.53
N GLY A 172 -50.02 -0.40 -37.54
CA GLY A 172 -51.34 -0.09 -38.12
C GLY A 172 -52.22 0.86 -37.28
N THR A 173 -51.75 1.35 -36.13
CA THR A 173 -52.41 2.43 -35.35
C THR A 173 -51.77 3.79 -35.63
N ASN A 174 -52.31 4.90 -35.11
CA ASN A 174 -51.66 6.22 -35.12
C ASN A 174 -50.72 6.45 -33.92
N LEU A 175 -50.42 5.41 -33.13
CA LEU A 175 -49.66 5.49 -31.88
C LEU A 175 -48.22 4.96 -32.04
N THR A 176 -47.32 5.38 -31.16
CA THR A 176 -45.90 5.00 -31.09
C THR A 176 -45.57 4.54 -29.67
N ILE A 177 -44.53 3.72 -29.50
CA ILE A 177 -43.92 3.47 -28.18
C ILE A 177 -42.71 4.39 -28.05
N GLU A 178 -42.75 5.32 -27.09
CA GLU A 178 -41.67 6.30 -26.87
C GLU A 178 -41.15 6.23 -25.44
N ILE A 179 -39.83 6.16 -25.28
CA ILE A 179 -39.13 6.11 -23.99
C ILE A 179 -38.49 7.48 -23.76
N PHE A 180 -38.82 8.11 -22.64
CA PHE A 180 -38.27 9.40 -22.23
C PHE A 180 -37.41 9.25 -20.98
N ASP A 181 -36.33 10.01 -20.93
CA ASP A 181 -35.62 10.33 -19.70
C ASP A 181 -36.30 11.56 -19.07
N GLU A 182 -37.01 11.36 -17.97
CA GLU A 182 -37.69 12.42 -17.23
C GLU A 182 -36.70 13.36 -16.52
N THR A 183 -35.48 12.92 -16.23
CA THR A 183 -34.45 13.73 -15.56
C THR A 183 -33.90 14.79 -16.52
N SER A 184 -33.51 14.38 -17.73
CA SER A 184 -33.01 15.31 -18.78
C SER A 184 -34.11 15.87 -19.68
N ARG A 185 -35.34 15.36 -19.58
CA ARG A 185 -36.51 15.66 -20.43
C ARG A 185 -36.26 15.40 -21.92
N THR A 186 -35.53 14.33 -22.23
CA THR A 186 -35.19 13.96 -23.61
C THR A 186 -35.88 12.68 -24.06
N LEU A 187 -36.17 12.61 -25.36
CA LEU A 187 -36.63 11.37 -26.01
C LEU A 187 -35.41 10.46 -26.22
N VAL A 188 -35.46 9.26 -25.64
CA VAL A 188 -34.36 8.28 -25.65
C VAL A 188 -34.52 7.30 -26.81
N GLY A 189 -35.72 6.80 -27.03
CA GLY A 189 -36.04 5.83 -28.08
C GLY A 189 -37.50 5.90 -28.50
N ALA A 190 -37.77 5.69 -29.79
CA ALA A 190 -39.12 5.73 -30.35
C ALA A 190 -39.30 4.62 -31.39
N CYS A 191 -40.37 3.84 -31.23
CA CYS A 191 -40.72 2.74 -32.12
C CYS A 191 -42.12 2.97 -32.73
N PRO A 192 -42.20 3.24 -34.04
CA PRO A 192 -43.48 3.46 -34.73
C PRO A 192 -44.29 2.19 -35.01
N GLN A 193 -43.71 1.02 -34.77
CA GLN A 193 -44.30 -0.29 -35.03
C GLN A 193 -43.83 -1.31 -33.99
N GLY A 194 -44.44 -2.49 -34.01
CA GLY A 194 -44.19 -3.56 -33.07
C GLY A 194 -44.97 -3.39 -31.77
N SER A 195 -44.79 -4.32 -30.85
CA SER A 195 -45.31 -4.24 -29.48
C SER A 195 -44.23 -4.02 -28.44
N GLN A 196 -42.96 -4.01 -28.84
CA GLN A 196 -41.82 -3.76 -27.96
C GLN A 196 -40.85 -2.77 -28.59
N CYS A 197 -40.34 -1.87 -27.76
CA CYS A 197 -39.31 -0.90 -28.11
C CYS A 197 -38.11 -1.03 -27.17
N THR A 198 -36.93 -1.21 -27.74
CA THR A 198 -35.69 -1.43 -26.99
C THR A 198 -34.63 -0.41 -27.40
N VAL A 199 -33.95 0.19 -26.43
CA VAL A 199 -32.89 1.18 -26.66
C VAL A 199 -31.78 1.02 -25.63
N ALA A 200 -30.52 1.12 -26.08
CA ALA A 200 -29.39 1.19 -25.17
C ALA A 200 -29.15 2.64 -24.75
N TYR A 201 -28.76 2.89 -23.51
CA TYR A 201 -28.53 4.25 -23.01
C TYR A 201 -27.34 4.29 -22.06
N ALA A 202 -26.46 5.29 -22.22
CA ALA A 202 -25.32 5.49 -21.32
C ALA A 202 -25.23 6.95 -20.87
N ALA A 203 -25.14 7.19 -19.56
CA ALA A 203 -24.88 8.50 -18.99
C ALA A 203 -23.52 8.56 -18.30
N THR A 204 -23.09 9.77 -17.95
CA THR A 204 -21.79 10.04 -17.32
C THR A 204 -21.87 10.23 -15.82
N SER A 205 -23.07 10.40 -15.26
CA SER A 205 -23.27 10.60 -13.83
C SER A 205 -24.77 10.53 -13.47
N GLY A 206 -25.06 10.54 -12.17
CA GLY A 206 -26.40 10.81 -11.68
C GLY A 206 -27.39 9.64 -11.78
N LEU A 207 -28.59 9.92 -11.28
CA LEU A 207 -29.74 9.01 -11.30
C LEU A 207 -30.75 9.52 -12.34
N HIS A 208 -30.93 8.75 -13.41
CA HIS A 208 -31.91 9.07 -14.45
C HIS A 208 -33.20 8.29 -14.25
N LYS A 209 -34.35 8.94 -14.46
CA LYS A 209 -35.68 8.34 -14.34
C LYS A 209 -36.29 8.22 -15.72
N PHE A 210 -36.75 7.03 -16.07
CA PHE A 210 -37.32 6.74 -17.38
C PHE A 210 -38.79 6.33 -17.29
N THR A 211 -39.56 6.78 -18.27
CA THR A 211 -40.96 6.39 -18.46
C THR A 211 -41.21 6.16 -19.96
N ALA A 212 -41.91 5.08 -20.28
CA ALA A 212 -42.37 4.80 -21.63
C ALA A 212 -43.84 5.21 -21.80
N PHE A 213 -44.20 5.65 -23.00
CA PHE A 213 -45.55 6.08 -23.33
C PHE A 213 -46.02 5.42 -24.63
N VAL A 214 -47.30 5.06 -24.68
CA VAL A 214 -48.01 4.85 -25.94
C VAL A 214 -48.81 6.12 -26.24
N THR A 215 -48.42 6.82 -27.31
CA THR A 215 -48.92 8.17 -27.64
C THR A 215 -48.84 8.40 -29.16
N PRO A 216 -49.58 9.35 -29.75
CA PRO A 216 -49.21 9.88 -31.06
C PRO A 216 -47.77 10.42 -31.04
N PRO A 217 -47.04 10.38 -32.17
CA PRO A 217 -45.66 10.85 -32.29
C PRO A 217 -45.42 12.21 -31.60
N THR A 218 -44.48 12.27 -30.67
CA THR A 218 -44.12 13.52 -29.98
C THR A 218 -42.62 13.60 -29.68
N THR A 219 -42.14 14.80 -29.38
CA THR A 219 -40.74 15.06 -28.95
C THR A 219 -40.67 15.55 -27.51
N GLN A 220 -41.83 15.73 -26.86
CA GLN A 220 -41.95 16.15 -25.47
C GLN A 220 -42.71 15.11 -24.68
N ILE A 221 -42.36 14.98 -23.40
CA ILE A 221 -43.03 14.07 -22.47
C ILE A 221 -44.54 14.35 -22.51
N PRO A 222 -45.37 13.36 -22.87
CA PRO A 222 -46.82 13.56 -22.97
C PRO A 222 -47.43 14.06 -21.66
N ASN A 223 -48.27 15.09 -21.75
CA ASN A 223 -49.06 15.63 -20.63
C ASN A 223 -50.58 15.43 -20.82
N SER A 224 -50.97 14.66 -21.83
CA SER A 224 -52.36 14.38 -22.17
C SER A 224 -52.89 13.17 -21.42
N PRO A 225 -54.14 13.19 -20.92
CA PRO A 225 -54.77 12.02 -20.29
C PRO A 225 -54.95 10.83 -21.26
N ASN A 226 -54.80 11.04 -22.57
CA ASN A 226 -54.92 10.01 -23.59
C ASN A 226 -53.61 9.27 -23.86
N ALA A 227 -52.48 9.70 -23.26
CA ALA A 227 -51.22 8.98 -23.36
C ALA A 227 -51.17 7.87 -22.29
N LEU A 228 -50.92 6.64 -22.72
CA LEU A 228 -50.79 5.50 -21.82
C LEU A 228 -49.34 5.42 -21.31
N ALA A 229 -49.12 5.67 -20.02
CA ALA A 229 -47.79 5.65 -19.40
C ALA A 229 -47.45 4.29 -18.78
N SER A 230 -46.16 3.94 -18.79
CA SER A 230 -45.63 2.75 -18.10
C SER A 230 -45.37 3.00 -16.62
N ASN A 231 -44.94 1.96 -15.90
CA ASN A 231 -44.19 2.13 -14.67
C ASN A 231 -42.91 2.95 -14.91
N ARG A 232 -42.41 3.60 -13.86
CA ARG A 232 -41.13 4.34 -13.89
C ARG A 232 -39.98 3.40 -13.56
N VAL A 233 -38.82 3.63 -14.17
CA VAL A 233 -37.57 2.91 -13.87
C VAL A 233 -36.48 3.94 -13.59
N SER A 234 -35.65 3.71 -12.56
CA SER A 234 -34.50 4.57 -12.25
C SER A 234 -33.21 3.81 -12.52
N VAL A 235 -32.25 4.44 -13.20
CA VAL A 235 -30.92 3.87 -13.46
C VAL A 235 -29.86 4.88 -13.03
N GLY A 236 -28.88 4.43 -12.25
CA GLY A 236 -27.77 5.26 -11.77
C GLY A 236 -26.45 4.97 -12.49
N TRP A 237 -25.69 6.02 -12.84
CA TRP A 237 -24.32 5.90 -13.34
C TRP A 237 -23.34 6.31 -12.25
N LEU A 238 -22.69 5.30 -11.69
CA LEU A 238 -21.85 5.39 -10.50
C LEU A 238 -20.36 5.56 -10.88
N ASP A 239 -19.73 6.55 -10.28
CA ASP A 239 -18.28 6.73 -10.24
C ASP A 239 -17.85 7.32 -8.88
N SER A 240 -16.56 7.21 -8.58
CA SER A 240 -15.96 7.68 -7.34
C SER A 240 -14.69 8.49 -7.60
N THR A 241 -14.51 9.59 -6.87
CA THR A 241 -13.25 10.35 -6.88
C THR A 241 -12.75 10.58 -5.46
N ILE A 242 -11.45 10.83 -5.32
CA ILE A 242 -10.81 11.17 -4.03
C ILE A 242 -9.82 12.32 -4.26
N THR A 243 -9.76 13.24 -3.31
CA THR A 243 -8.76 14.30 -3.28
C THR A 243 -8.19 14.46 -1.87
N ALA A 244 -6.95 14.95 -1.79
CA ALA A 244 -6.29 15.30 -0.54
C ALA A 244 -5.94 16.79 -0.54
N SER A 245 -6.13 17.47 0.59
CA SER A 245 -5.78 18.89 0.76
C SER A 245 -4.29 19.19 0.54
N ARG A 246 -3.42 18.20 0.77
CA ARG A 246 -1.97 18.23 0.53
C ARG A 246 -1.45 16.80 0.42
N ALA A 247 -0.34 16.60 -0.30
CA ALA A 247 0.31 15.30 -0.44
C ALA A 247 1.30 14.99 0.70
N ILE A 248 1.87 16.01 1.35
CA ILE A 248 2.89 15.86 2.40
C ILE A 248 2.53 16.74 3.60
N ALA A 249 2.68 16.21 4.81
CA ALA A 249 2.47 16.91 6.07
C ALA A 249 3.53 16.50 7.12
N GLY A 250 3.77 17.36 8.12
CA GLY A 250 4.55 16.98 9.30
C GLY A 250 3.81 16.02 10.24
N GLN A 251 4.53 15.45 11.20
CA GLN A 251 3.97 14.59 12.25
C GLN A 251 2.89 15.33 13.04
N GLY A 252 1.76 14.66 13.27
CA GLY A 252 0.58 15.20 13.95
C GLY A 252 -0.24 16.20 13.14
N GLN A 253 0.22 16.63 11.95
CA GLN A 253 -0.51 17.54 11.09
C GLN A 253 -1.63 16.82 10.33
N GLY A 254 -2.76 17.51 10.14
CA GLY A 254 -3.93 16.95 9.47
C GLY A 254 -3.86 17.05 7.95
N ILE A 255 -4.22 15.97 7.27
CA ILE A 255 -4.52 15.92 5.84
C ILE A 255 -6.01 15.66 5.68
N THR A 256 -6.74 16.63 5.13
CA THR A 256 -8.16 16.47 4.78
C THR A 256 -8.30 15.66 3.49
N LEU A 257 -9.08 14.59 3.56
CA LEU A 257 -9.42 13.67 2.48
C LEU A 257 -10.89 13.89 2.11
N THR A 258 -11.19 14.04 0.83
CA THR A 258 -12.56 14.25 0.31
C THR A 258 -12.85 13.23 -0.78
N ALA A 259 -13.71 12.27 -0.48
CA ALA A 259 -14.26 11.33 -1.45
C ALA A 259 -15.58 11.86 -2.02
N THR A 260 -15.85 11.58 -3.29
CA THR A 260 -17.11 11.94 -3.93
C THR A 260 -17.71 10.77 -4.67
N SER A 261 -19.04 10.70 -4.71
CA SER A 261 -19.85 9.77 -5.51
C SER A 261 -20.74 10.54 -6.47
N THR A 262 -20.96 10.03 -7.68
CA THR A 262 -21.90 10.62 -8.65
C THR A 262 -23.37 10.40 -8.29
N ILE A 263 -23.67 9.50 -7.36
CA ILE A 263 -25.02 9.23 -6.83
C ILE A 263 -25.05 9.36 -5.31
N ASP A 264 -26.18 9.80 -4.76
CA ASP A 264 -26.39 9.80 -3.31
C ASP A 264 -26.45 8.36 -2.78
N VAL A 265 -25.48 8.02 -1.94
CA VAL A 265 -25.30 6.64 -1.48
C VAL A 265 -26.47 6.16 -0.61
N ARG A 266 -27.18 7.06 0.09
CA ARG A 266 -28.35 6.70 0.91
C ARG A 266 -29.46 6.10 0.06
N GLN A 267 -29.77 6.71 -1.08
CA GLN A 267 -30.85 6.28 -1.96
C GLN A 267 -30.55 4.92 -2.61
N SER A 268 -29.27 4.61 -2.78
CA SER A 268 -28.80 3.36 -3.37
C SER A 268 -28.54 2.25 -2.34
N GLY A 269 -28.69 2.51 -1.04
CA GLY A 269 -28.36 1.55 0.03
C GLY A 269 -26.87 1.22 0.12
N ARG A 270 -26.00 2.18 -0.23
CA ARG A 270 -24.54 2.04 -0.30
C ARG A 270 -23.85 2.95 0.72
N TRP A 271 -22.54 2.78 0.85
CA TRP A 271 -21.66 3.66 1.61
C TRP A 271 -20.60 4.26 0.68
N LEU A 272 -20.24 5.52 0.93
CA LEU A 272 -19.07 6.16 0.36
C LEU A 272 -17.95 6.11 1.39
N GLU A 273 -16.96 5.27 1.14
CA GLU A 273 -15.84 5.01 2.03
C GLU A 273 -14.58 5.77 1.60
N ILE A 274 -13.79 6.17 2.59
CA ILE A 274 -12.39 6.54 2.41
C ILE A 274 -11.59 5.35 2.93
N TYR A 275 -10.81 4.71 2.05
CA TYR A 275 -10.11 3.47 2.34
C TYR A 275 -8.61 3.64 2.15
N ASP A 276 -7.83 3.11 3.10
CA ASP A 276 -6.38 3.10 3.08
C ASP A 276 -5.88 1.73 2.60
N LEU A 277 -5.36 1.69 1.38
CA LEU A 277 -4.83 0.48 0.77
C LEU A 277 -3.54 0.01 1.43
N THR A 278 -2.72 0.95 1.93
CA THR A 278 -1.47 0.63 2.61
C THR A 278 -1.72 -0.04 3.96
N ALA A 279 -2.67 0.48 4.73
CA ALA A 279 -3.07 -0.12 6.01
C ALA A 279 -4.02 -1.32 5.83
N GLY A 280 -4.59 -1.51 4.65
CA GLY A 280 -5.63 -2.51 4.40
C GLY A 280 -6.90 -2.27 5.22
N ALA A 281 -7.20 -1.01 5.54
CA ALA A 281 -8.25 -0.64 6.49
C ALA A 281 -9.10 0.54 5.99
N ARG A 282 -10.39 0.52 6.36
CA ARG A 282 -11.29 1.65 6.13
C ARG A 282 -10.96 2.79 7.08
N VAL A 283 -10.67 3.97 6.54
CA VAL A 283 -10.43 5.19 7.33
C VAL A 283 -11.75 5.67 7.93
N THR A 284 -12.74 5.92 7.08
CA THR A 284 -14.10 6.27 7.52
C THR A 284 -15.11 6.02 6.39
N TYR A 285 -16.39 6.27 6.64
CA TYR A 285 -17.43 6.17 5.62
C TYR A 285 -18.57 7.16 5.85
N CYS A 286 -19.31 7.48 4.79
CA CYS A 286 -20.54 8.23 4.83
C CYS A 286 -21.68 7.37 4.32
N SER A 287 -22.81 7.37 5.04
CA SER A 287 -24.02 6.61 4.70
C SER A 287 -25.06 7.39 3.90
N GLN A 288 -24.76 8.64 3.59
CA GLN A 288 -25.61 9.54 2.85
C GLN A 288 -24.78 10.61 2.14
N GLY A 289 -25.40 11.24 1.16
CA GLY A 289 -24.79 12.32 0.40
C GLY A 289 -23.88 11.81 -0.70
N THR A 290 -23.29 12.77 -1.40
CA THR A 290 -22.40 12.57 -2.54
C THR A 290 -20.96 12.92 -2.21
N VAL A 291 -20.71 13.52 -1.05
CA VAL A 291 -19.38 13.91 -0.59
C VAL A 291 -19.15 13.36 0.81
N CYS A 292 -18.00 12.73 1.01
CA CYS A 292 -17.54 12.25 2.30
C CYS A 292 -16.17 12.85 2.60
N THR A 293 -16.04 13.54 3.73
CA THR A 293 -14.82 14.27 4.09
C THR A 293 -14.37 13.92 5.49
N THR A 294 -13.06 13.74 5.69
CA THR A 294 -12.45 13.58 7.02
C THR A 294 -11.06 14.17 7.05
N THR A 295 -10.52 14.50 8.23
CA THR A 295 -9.12 14.89 8.40
C THR A 295 -8.36 13.81 9.14
N MET A 296 -7.34 13.25 8.48
CA MET A 296 -6.47 12.20 9.00
C MET A 296 -5.16 12.80 9.52
N LYS A 297 -4.62 12.26 10.61
CA LYS A 297 -3.34 12.62 11.23
C LYS A 297 -2.53 11.35 11.51
N GLN A 298 -1.21 11.43 11.34
CA GLN A 298 -0.27 10.39 11.79
C GLN A 298 0.81 11.02 12.67
N THR A 299 1.10 10.36 13.80
CA THR A 299 2.16 10.79 14.74
C THR A 299 3.53 10.23 14.38
N ALA A 300 3.56 9.13 13.62
CA ALA A 300 4.76 8.55 13.04
C ALA A 300 4.89 8.92 11.56
N GLY A 301 6.12 8.87 11.04
CA GLY A 301 6.34 9.06 9.61
C GLY A 301 5.87 7.83 8.82
N SER A 302 5.00 8.04 7.84
CA SER A 302 4.44 6.98 7.00
C SER A 302 3.93 7.56 5.67
N THR A 303 3.77 6.70 4.66
CA THR A 303 3.13 7.03 3.39
C THR A 303 1.96 6.10 3.19
N HIS A 304 0.81 6.63 2.81
CA HIS A 304 -0.44 5.91 2.65
C HIS A 304 -1.04 6.15 1.26
N GLU A 305 -1.55 5.08 0.66
CA GLU A 305 -2.30 5.11 -0.59
C GLU A 305 -3.80 5.05 -0.31
N ILE A 306 -4.52 6.14 -0.62
CA ILE A 306 -5.93 6.32 -0.25
C ILE A 306 -6.83 6.32 -1.48
N VAL A 307 -7.96 5.63 -1.38
CA VAL A 307 -9.03 5.62 -2.40
C VAL A 307 -10.38 6.03 -1.81
N GLY A 308 -11.22 6.62 -2.66
CA GLY A 308 -12.65 6.75 -2.44
C GLY A 308 -13.36 5.52 -3.02
N TYR A 309 -14.18 4.85 -2.21
CA TYR A 309 -14.80 3.58 -2.58
C TYR A 309 -16.31 3.61 -2.34
N VAL A 310 -17.10 3.32 -3.36
CA VAL A 310 -18.56 3.15 -3.23
C VAL A 310 -18.92 1.67 -3.26
N THR A 311 -19.53 1.20 -2.18
CA THR A 311 -19.82 -0.22 -1.94
C THR A 311 -20.94 -0.76 -2.85
N GLY A 312 -21.01 -2.08 -2.98
CA GLY A 312 -22.09 -2.80 -3.70
C GLY A 312 -21.68 -3.32 -5.08
N LYS A 313 -22.65 -3.80 -5.88
CA LYS A 313 -22.41 -4.28 -7.25
C LYS A 313 -23.23 -3.45 -8.25
N PRO A 314 -22.63 -2.88 -9.31
CA PRO A 314 -21.18 -2.68 -9.46
C PRO A 314 -20.64 -1.77 -8.33
N GLU A 315 -19.39 -1.97 -7.94
CA GLU A 315 -18.65 -1.05 -7.08
C GLU A 315 -18.01 0.08 -7.91
N ALA A 316 -17.64 1.19 -7.29
CA ALA A 316 -16.82 2.22 -7.91
C ALA A 316 -15.63 2.59 -7.02
N VAL A 317 -14.45 2.65 -7.62
CA VAL A 317 -13.18 2.91 -6.93
C VAL A 317 -12.49 4.06 -7.64
N SER A 318 -12.11 5.08 -6.89
CA SER A 318 -11.37 6.20 -7.45
C SER A 318 -9.94 5.79 -7.85
N ARG A 319 -9.28 6.65 -8.63
CA ARG A 319 -7.81 6.60 -8.70
C ARG A 319 -7.23 6.90 -7.30
N PRO A 320 -6.15 6.22 -6.88
CA PRO A 320 -5.55 6.45 -5.58
C PRO A 320 -4.83 7.81 -5.51
N VAL A 321 -4.76 8.36 -4.29
CA VAL A 321 -3.90 9.49 -3.93
C VAL A 321 -2.90 9.05 -2.87
N GLN A 322 -1.64 9.48 -3.00
CA GLN A 322 -0.63 9.24 -1.98
C GLN A 322 -0.53 10.41 -1.01
N VAL A 323 -0.53 10.10 0.29
CA VAL A 323 -0.37 11.07 1.37
C VAL A 323 0.74 10.62 2.31
N THR A 324 1.67 11.52 2.64
CA THR A 324 2.85 11.23 3.44
C THR A 324 2.91 12.12 4.68
N TRP A 325 3.08 11.51 5.85
CA TRP A 325 3.53 12.19 7.06
C TRP A 325 5.03 12.03 7.20
N LEU A 326 5.74 13.13 7.35
CA LEU A 326 7.20 13.14 7.36
C LEU A 326 7.74 12.44 8.61
N GLY A 327 8.76 11.61 8.43
CA GLY A 327 9.52 10.97 9.49
C GLY A 327 11.01 11.15 9.28
N VAL A 328 11.75 11.20 10.38
CA VAL A 328 13.21 11.22 10.37
C VAL A 328 13.77 10.32 11.47
N SER A 329 14.73 9.48 11.10
CA SER A 329 15.56 8.70 12.02
C SER A 329 16.98 9.24 12.00
N LEU A 330 17.76 8.91 13.03
CA LEU A 330 19.16 9.29 13.15
C LEU A 330 19.95 8.06 13.59
N SER A 331 21.14 7.87 13.01
CA SER A 331 22.19 6.99 13.53
C SER A 331 23.44 7.80 13.84
N ALA A 332 24.17 7.40 14.88
CA ALA A 332 25.38 8.05 15.36
C ALA A 332 26.40 6.97 15.73
N THR A 333 27.60 7.03 15.16
CA THR A 333 28.68 6.07 15.42
C THR A 333 29.98 6.80 15.74
N SER A 334 30.82 6.23 16.61
CA SER A 334 32.09 6.82 17.02
C SER A 334 33.10 5.74 17.39
N ILE A 335 34.39 5.95 17.08
CA ILE A 335 35.50 5.07 17.52
C ILE A 335 35.77 5.12 19.03
N GLY A 336 35.01 5.92 19.78
CA GLY A 336 34.85 5.75 21.21
C GLY A 336 35.15 6.99 22.04
N PRO A 337 34.55 7.09 23.23
CA PRO A 337 34.68 8.25 24.10
C PRO A 337 36.01 8.26 24.86
N LYS A 338 36.86 7.24 24.84
CA LYS A 338 38.06 7.22 25.74
C LYS A 338 39.11 8.26 25.37
N THR A 339 39.37 8.45 24.08
CA THR A 339 40.38 9.39 23.57
C THR A 339 39.76 10.62 22.90
N GLY A 340 38.43 10.64 22.76
CA GLY A 340 37.74 11.53 21.84
C GLY A 340 37.93 11.07 20.40
N GLY A 341 37.07 11.55 19.51
CA GLY A 341 37.09 11.15 18.11
C GLY A 341 35.95 11.73 17.28
N THR A 342 35.96 11.40 16.00
CA THR A 342 34.90 11.75 15.07
C THR A 342 33.64 10.95 15.37
N VAL A 343 32.50 11.63 15.42
CA VAL A 343 31.17 11.04 15.41
C VAL A 343 30.61 11.14 14.00
N TYR A 344 30.24 10.02 13.42
CA TYR A 344 29.56 9.95 12.13
C TYR A 344 28.06 9.93 12.38
N LEU A 345 27.35 10.88 11.77
CA LEU A 345 25.90 11.06 11.96
C LEU A 345 25.21 10.91 10.62
N LYS A 346 24.18 10.06 10.55
CA LYS A 346 23.36 9.87 9.35
C LYS A 346 21.88 9.97 9.72
N ALA A 347 21.23 11.04 9.28
CA ALA A 347 19.78 11.16 9.35
C ALA A 347 19.13 10.58 8.09
N THR A 348 18.02 9.87 8.24
CA THR A 348 17.26 9.28 7.13
C THR A 348 15.80 9.71 7.20
N THR A 349 15.25 10.21 6.10
CA THR A 349 13.84 10.59 5.97
C THR A 349 13.04 9.56 5.16
N ASN A 350 11.74 9.52 5.36
CA ASN A 350 10.82 8.64 4.61
C ASN A 350 10.36 9.24 3.27
N ALA A 351 10.80 10.46 2.93
CA ALA A 351 10.48 11.15 1.67
C ALA A 351 11.61 12.09 1.26
N ASP A 352 11.77 12.30 -0.05
CA ASP A 352 12.66 13.33 -0.60
C ASP A 352 12.05 14.72 -0.36
N LEU A 353 12.85 15.60 0.23
CA LEU A 353 12.43 16.95 0.60
C LEU A 353 12.68 17.99 -0.51
N GLY A 354 13.26 17.59 -1.65
CA GLY A 354 13.66 18.49 -2.73
C GLY A 354 12.53 19.38 -3.26
N ALA A 355 11.29 18.86 -3.33
CA ALA A 355 10.11 19.58 -3.78
C ALA A 355 9.35 20.33 -2.66
N THR A 356 9.78 20.18 -1.40
CA THR A 356 9.13 20.81 -0.23
C THR A 356 9.83 22.11 0.16
N PRO A 357 9.36 22.92 1.12
CA PRO A 357 10.15 24.02 1.68
C PRO A 357 11.15 23.58 2.76
N TRP A 358 11.11 22.31 3.21
CA TRP A 358 11.87 21.84 4.37
C TRP A 358 13.24 21.24 4.02
N VAL A 359 14.12 21.19 5.00
CA VAL A 359 15.46 20.58 4.97
C VAL A 359 15.64 19.68 6.20
N VAL A 360 16.63 18.80 6.17
CA VAL A 360 17.05 17.99 7.33
C VAL A 360 18.28 18.64 7.96
N GLY A 361 18.24 18.85 9.27
CA GLY A 361 19.40 19.27 10.07
C GLY A 361 19.63 18.33 11.24
N ILE A 362 20.89 18.15 11.63
CA ILE A 362 21.28 17.36 12.81
C ILE A 362 21.82 18.30 13.87
N TYR A 363 21.29 18.17 15.09
CA TYR A 363 21.57 19.05 16.21
C TYR A 363 22.28 18.29 17.32
N ASP A 364 23.23 18.95 17.98
CA ASP A 364 23.85 18.48 19.21
C ASP A 364 22.89 18.62 20.42
N GLN A 365 23.32 18.13 21.58
CA GLN A 365 22.56 18.19 22.83
C GLN A 365 22.31 19.64 23.31
N GLN A 366 23.13 20.59 22.86
CA GLN A 366 23.02 22.01 23.17
C GLN A 366 22.08 22.76 22.21
N GLY A 367 21.60 22.08 21.16
CA GLY A 367 20.71 22.65 20.15
C GLY A 367 21.43 23.41 19.05
N HIS A 368 22.73 23.22 18.86
CA HIS A 368 23.46 23.75 17.71
C HIS A 368 23.39 22.80 16.53
N LEU A 369 23.28 23.37 15.33
CA LEU A 369 23.43 22.62 14.09
C LEU A 369 24.88 22.12 14.00
N VAL A 370 25.06 20.82 13.77
CA VAL A 370 26.37 20.16 13.79
C VAL A 370 27.27 20.63 12.64
N ASP A 371 26.73 20.72 11.42
CA ASP A 371 27.49 21.11 10.24
C ASP A 371 26.58 21.87 9.25
N HIS A 372 25.96 21.15 8.32
CA HIS A 372 25.05 21.71 7.32
C HIS A 372 23.67 21.04 7.37
N ALA A 373 22.70 21.66 6.70
CA ALA A 373 21.39 21.06 6.46
C ALA A 373 21.32 20.50 5.04
N CYS A 374 20.68 19.34 4.88
CA CYS A 374 20.54 18.66 3.60
C CYS A 374 19.15 18.89 3.01
N LYS A 375 19.10 19.19 1.70
CA LYS A 375 17.84 19.57 1.01
C LYS A 375 17.26 18.48 0.12
N THR A 376 18.11 17.73 -0.57
CA THR A 376 17.73 16.77 -1.61
C THR A 376 18.11 15.37 -1.20
N GLY A 377 17.32 14.39 -1.62
CA GLY A 377 17.51 13.00 -1.24
C GLY A 377 16.88 12.67 0.12
N THR A 378 17.02 11.42 0.54
CA THR A 378 16.44 10.89 1.78
C THR A 378 17.43 10.77 2.92
N THR A 379 18.70 11.14 2.72
CA THR A 379 19.75 11.01 3.73
C THR A 379 20.52 12.32 3.91
N CYS A 380 20.92 12.57 5.16
CA CYS A 380 21.79 13.68 5.52
C CYS A 380 22.92 13.17 6.41
N SER A 381 24.15 13.19 5.89
CA SER A 381 25.33 12.69 6.60
C SER A 381 26.24 13.85 6.99
N VAL A 382 26.57 13.95 8.28
CA VAL A 382 27.46 14.96 8.83
C VAL A 382 28.45 14.32 9.80
N GLN A 383 29.50 15.06 10.15
CA GLN A 383 30.47 14.64 11.14
C GLN A 383 30.50 15.63 12.30
N ALA A 384 30.63 15.12 13.52
CA ALA A 384 30.91 15.92 14.71
C ALA A 384 32.20 15.46 15.37
N TRP A 385 32.72 16.25 16.30
CA TRP A 385 33.86 15.85 17.14
C TRP A 385 33.42 15.75 18.60
N MET A 386 33.79 14.67 19.28
CA MET A 386 33.52 14.50 20.71
C MET A 386 34.83 14.42 21.51
N SER A 387 34.87 15.08 22.67
CA SER A 387 35.99 15.02 23.60
C SER A 387 36.05 13.68 24.34
N GLY A 388 37.25 13.28 24.72
CA GLY A 388 37.46 12.13 25.60
C GLY A 388 36.67 12.25 26.91
N GLY A 389 36.04 11.17 27.36
CA GLY A 389 35.23 11.07 28.57
C GLY A 389 33.77 11.55 28.44
N THR A 390 33.34 11.99 27.24
CA THR A 390 31.97 12.50 27.02
C THR A 390 31.22 11.64 26.02
N THR A 391 29.89 11.55 26.13
CA THR A 391 29.02 10.89 25.13
C THR A 391 27.82 11.82 24.84
N PRO A 392 27.96 12.82 23.95
CA PRO A 392 26.90 13.78 23.66
C PRO A 392 25.73 13.09 22.96
N SER A 393 24.51 13.62 23.11
CA SER A 393 23.36 13.20 22.33
C SER A 393 23.14 14.07 21.09
N TYR A 394 22.54 13.49 20.06
CA TYR A 394 22.22 14.16 18.81
C TYR A 394 20.75 13.93 18.43
N THR A 395 20.17 14.84 17.65
CA THR A 395 18.80 14.70 17.14
C THR A 395 18.70 15.21 15.70
N ALA A 396 18.01 14.47 14.84
CA ALA A 396 17.69 14.92 13.49
C ALA A 396 16.32 15.61 13.47
N VAL A 397 16.21 16.66 12.67
CA VAL A 397 15.03 17.52 12.59
C VAL A 397 14.73 17.84 11.13
N ILE A 398 13.46 17.71 10.74
CA ILE A 398 12.95 18.25 9.47
C ILE A 398 12.27 19.58 9.77
N GLY A 399 12.67 20.66 9.09
CA GLY A 399 12.08 21.98 9.24
C GLY A 399 12.49 22.96 8.13
N ALA A 400 11.95 24.17 8.17
CA ALA A 400 12.26 25.23 7.21
C ALA A 400 13.46 26.06 7.65
N VAL A 401 14.25 26.54 6.69
CA VAL A 401 15.30 27.53 6.94
C VAL A 401 14.64 28.88 7.25
N PRO A 402 15.03 29.60 8.31
CA PRO A 402 14.49 30.92 8.61
C PRO A 402 14.64 31.87 7.42
N ALA A 403 13.58 32.60 7.07
CA ALA A 403 13.66 33.63 6.05
C ALA A 403 14.64 34.74 6.49
N ALA A 404 15.59 35.11 5.63
CA ALA A 404 16.47 36.25 5.91
C ALA A 404 15.62 37.53 5.98
N ASN A 405 15.59 38.21 7.13
CA ASN A 405 15.04 39.55 7.22
C ASN A 405 15.92 40.50 6.41
N PRO A 406 15.44 41.11 5.30
CA PRO A 406 16.27 42.02 4.54
C PRO A 406 16.42 43.32 5.34
N THR A 407 17.55 43.48 6.03
CA THR A 407 17.97 44.80 6.49
C THR A 407 18.33 45.65 5.28
N LEU A 408 18.20 46.98 5.39
CA LEU A 408 18.47 47.96 4.32
C LEU A 408 19.87 47.81 3.68
N ILE A 409 20.82 47.15 4.35
CA ILE A 409 22.17 46.86 3.84
C ILE A 409 22.18 45.67 2.85
N GLY A 410 21.24 44.72 2.97
CA GLY A 410 21.08 43.58 2.07
C GLY A 410 20.49 43.91 0.69
N LYS A 411 20.02 45.16 0.48
CA LYS A 411 19.62 45.64 -0.86
C LYS A 411 20.81 46.04 -1.75
N VAL A 412 22.02 46.19 -1.18
CA VAL A 412 23.22 46.62 -1.93
C VAL A 412 24.14 45.44 -2.27
N LEU A 413 24.04 44.30 -1.56
CA LEU A 413 24.70 43.04 -1.92
C LEU A 413 23.65 41.97 -2.23
N HIS A 414 23.55 41.56 -3.49
CA HIS A 414 22.73 40.42 -3.94
C HIS A 414 23.28 39.05 -3.50
N VAL A 415 23.52 38.85 -2.20
CA VAL A 415 23.66 37.52 -1.62
C VAL A 415 23.19 37.59 -0.17
N ALA A 416 21.98 37.10 0.11
CA ALA A 416 21.51 36.87 1.46
C ALA A 416 21.14 35.39 1.63
N THR A 417 22.14 34.52 1.56
CA THR A 417 22.07 33.22 2.23
C THR A 417 22.28 33.48 3.71
N ALA A 418 21.21 33.55 4.49
CA ALA A 418 21.35 33.52 5.95
C ALA A 418 22.08 32.22 6.31
N PRO A 419 23.17 32.27 7.10
CA PRO A 419 23.84 31.06 7.53
C PRO A 419 22.88 30.24 8.40
N ALA A 420 22.88 28.92 8.24
CA ALA A 420 22.10 27.96 9.02
C ALA A 420 22.54 27.86 10.50
N THR A 421 23.11 28.94 11.05
CA THR A 421 23.46 29.07 12.47
C THR A 421 22.24 29.37 13.34
N SER A 422 21.16 29.90 12.74
CA SER A 422 19.84 29.96 13.37
C SER A 422 19.11 28.66 13.11
N GLY A 423 18.67 27.98 14.17
CA GLY A 423 17.97 26.70 14.09
C GLY A 423 16.76 26.73 13.15
N LEU A 424 16.42 25.56 12.60
CA LEU A 424 15.27 25.38 11.73
C LEU A 424 13.98 25.81 12.44
N VAL A 425 13.07 26.42 11.68
CA VAL A 425 11.73 26.80 12.11
C VAL A 425 10.69 25.90 11.44
N ASP A 426 9.41 26.00 11.82
CA ASP A 426 8.35 25.18 11.21
C ASP A 426 8.71 23.68 11.21
N ILE A 427 9.00 23.15 12.40
CA ILE A 427 9.46 21.78 12.58
C ILE A 427 8.34 20.80 12.20
N GLN A 428 8.62 19.94 11.22
CA GLN A 428 7.68 18.94 10.74
C GLN A 428 7.87 17.56 11.39
N ALA A 429 9.12 17.20 11.72
CA ALA A 429 9.43 15.91 12.32
C ALA A 429 10.73 16.01 13.12
N LYS A 430 10.85 15.16 14.14
CA LYS A 430 12.04 15.08 15.00
C LYS A 430 12.34 13.62 15.33
N SER A 431 13.60 13.22 15.24
CA SER A 431 14.04 11.90 15.68
C SER A 431 14.10 11.84 17.21
N SER A 432 14.15 10.64 17.78
CA SER A 432 14.62 10.47 19.15
C SER A 432 16.05 11.01 19.30
N ALA A 433 16.39 11.50 20.49
CA ALA A 433 17.77 11.82 20.82
C ALA A 433 18.56 10.52 20.97
N ILE A 434 19.71 10.42 20.29
CA ILE A 434 20.58 9.24 20.36
C ILE A 434 21.99 9.62 20.79
N GLN A 435 22.66 8.69 21.46
CA GLN A 435 24.10 8.78 21.73
C GLN A 435 24.88 7.99 20.68
N PRO A 436 26.11 8.40 20.33
CA PRO A 436 26.97 7.62 19.45
C PRO A 436 27.20 6.22 19.98
N THR A 437 26.93 5.22 19.15
CA THR A 437 27.33 3.84 19.42
C THR A 437 28.82 3.69 19.13
N HIS A 438 29.53 2.93 19.97
CA HIS A 438 30.97 2.73 19.82
C HIS A 438 31.25 1.79 18.64
N LEU A 439 32.25 2.09 17.80
CA LEU A 439 32.70 1.21 16.72
C LEU A 439 33.70 0.21 17.28
N LEU A 440 33.41 -1.07 17.09
CA LEU A 440 34.29 -2.19 17.37
C LEU A 440 34.99 -2.56 16.06
N TRP A 441 36.29 -2.84 16.12
CA TRP A 441 37.02 -3.39 14.99
C TRP A 441 37.22 -4.88 15.22
N GLY A 442 36.94 -5.69 14.21
CA GLY A 442 37.02 -7.13 14.29
C GLY A 442 37.49 -7.75 12.99
N VAL A 443 37.51 -9.07 13.01
CA VAL A 443 37.82 -9.90 11.86
C VAL A 443 36.90 -11.13 11.87
N ASP A 444 36.75 -11.81 10.75
CA ASP A 444 36.19 -13.15 10.72
C ASP A 444 37.10 -14.12 9.96
N SER A 445 36.95 -15.41 10.23
CA SER A 445 37.78 -16.40 9.57
C SER A 445 37.15 -17.79 9.54
N CYS A 446 37.36 -18.47 8.41
CA CYS A 446 37.13 -19.90 8.27
C CYS A 446 38.03 -20.70 9.24
N LYS A 447 39.33 -20.37 9.31
CA LYS A 447 40.30 -21.01 10.21
C LYS A 447 40.03 -20.70 11.67
N ALA A 448 40.39 -21.63 12.55
CA ALA A 448 40.35 -21.41 13.99
C ALA A 448 41.41 -20.38 14.42
N PHE A 449 41.03 -19.42 15.27
CA PHE A 449 41.95 -18.35 15.64
C PHE A 449 43.04 -18.78 16.64
N THR A 450 42.90 -19.95 17.26
CA THR A 450 43.93 -20.62 18.07
C THR A 450 44.96 -21.38 17.23
N GLY A 451 44.82 -21.40 15.90
CA GLY A 451 45.71 -22.08 14.96
C GLY A 451 45.17 -23.39 14.41
N ASP A 452 45.83 -23.90 13.37
CA ASP A 452 45.52 -25.16 12.68
C ASP A 452 46.54 -26.27 13.04
N PRO A 453 46.35 -27.53 12.58
CA PRO A 453 47.29 -28.63 12.84
C PRO A 453 48.71 -28.44 12.28
N THR A 454 48.97 -27.38 11.50
CA THR A 454 50.29 -27.05 10.94
C THR A 454 51.13 -26.15 11.86
N GLY A 455 50.55 -25.65 12.95
CA GLY A 455 51.26 -24.95 14.03
C GLY A 455 51.30 -23.43 13.91
N GLN A 456 50.58 -22.82 12.96
CA GLN A 456 50.47 -21.37 12.85
C GLN A 456 49.24 -20.86 13.60
N GLU A 457 49.45 -20.08 14.67
CA GLU A 457 48.37 -19.42 15.41
C GLU A 457 47.93 -18.14 14.70
N LEU A 458 46.63 -18.00 14.42
CA LEU A 458 46.10 -16.88 13.65
C LEU A 458 45.88 -15.63 14.50
N TYR A 459 45.45 -15.76 15.76
CA TYR A 459 45.25 -14.62 16.66
C TYR A 459 46.53 -13.78 16.87
N PRO A 460 47.70 -14.36 17.22
CA PRO A 460 48.94 -13.57 17.33
C PRO A 460 49.35 -12.92 16.00
N ALA A 461 49.09 -13.58 14.86
CA ALA A 461 49.37 -13.02 13.55
C ALA A 461 48.53 -11.77 13.25
N VAL A 462 47.22 -11.82 13.54
CA VAL A 462 46.31 -10.66 13.45
C VAL A 462 46.76 -9.53 14.37
N VAL A 463 47.04 -9.83 15.65
CA VAL A 463 47.48 -8.80 16.61
C VAL A 463 48.75 -8.09 16.16
N SER A 464 49.71 -8.84 15.60
CA SER A 464 51.00 -8.30 15.14
C SER A 464 50.86 -7.49 13.84
N ALA A 465 50.06 -7.96 12.88
CA ALA A 465 50.00 -7.38 11.54
C ALA A 465 48.90 -6.33 11.37
N LEU A 466 47.73 -6.53 11.98
CA LEU A 466 46.51 -5.74 11.76
C LEU A 466 46.10 -4.97 13.01
N GLY A 467 46.27 -5.56 14.19
CA GLY A 467 45.89 -4.96 15.48
C GLY A 467 45.02 -5.90 16.31
N THR A 468 44.76 -5.53 17.57
CA THR A 468 43.99 -6.38 18.49
C THR A 468 42.49 -6.30 18.19
N PRO A 469 41.84 -7.40 17.78
CA PRO A 469 40.41 -7.42 17.50
C PRO A 469 39.57 -7.27 18.77
N ASP A 470 38.50 -6.47 18.68
CA ASP A 470 37.47 -6.36 19.72
C ASP A 470 36.47 -7.52 19.64
N PHE A 471 36.29 -8.10 18.45
CA PHE A 471 35.49 -9.30 18.21
C PHE A 471 36.05 -10.15 17.05
N TRP A 472 35.64 -11.42 17.01
CA TRP A 472 36.00 -12.37 15.95
C TRP A 472 34.78 -13.17 15.45
N GLY A 473 34.49 -13.15 14.15
CA GLY A 473 33.45 -13.97 13.52
C GLY A 473 33.86 -15.43 13.34
N ARG A 474 33.05 -16.37 13.88
CA ARG A 474 33.37 -17.80 13.89
C ARG A 474 32.15 -18.70 13.72
N TYR A 475 32.36 -19.83 13.05
CA TYR A 475 31.30 -20.78 12.69
C TYR A 475 30.86 -21.66 13.87
N LEU A 476 29.55 -21.85 14.02
CA LEU A 476 28.96 -22.65 15.11
C LEU A 476 29.25 -24.15 14.98
N THR A 477 29.38 -24.66 13.76
CA THR A 477 29.48 -26.08 13.44
C THR A 477 30.68 -26.37 12.53
N ASN A 478 31.05 -27.65 12.42
CA ASN A 478 32.12 -28.09 11.54
C ASN A 478 31.58 -28.31 10.12
N THR A 479 31.94 -27.44 9.19
CA THR A 479 31.61 -27.55 7.76
C THR A 479 32.90 -27.66 6.95
N VAL A 480 33.02 -26.92 5.84
CA VAL A 480 34.32 -26.62 5.23
C VAL A 480 35.20 -25.78 6.18
N CYS A 481 34.58 -25.03 7.08
CA CYS A 481 35.25 -24.29 8.15
C CYS A 481 35.14 -25.03 9.48
N PRO A 482 36.22 -25.11 10.28
CA PRO A 482 36.12 -25.63 11.65
C PRO A 482 35.19 -24.78 12.50
N GLY A 483 34.35 -25.44 13.28
CA GLY A 483 33.47 -24.81 14.26
C GLY A 483 34.22 -24.31 15.49
N ILE A 484 33.58 -23.45 16.28
CA ILE A 484 34.12 -22.88 17.52
C ILE A 484 34.55 -24.01 18.48
N SER A 485 35.79 -23.92 18.95
CA SER A 485 36.37 -24.85 19.92
C SER A 485 36.44 -24.28 21.34
N SER A 486 36.56 -25.15 22.35
CA SER A 486 36.76 -24.72 23.74
C SER A 486 38.07 -23.94 23.94
N SER A 487 39.10 -24.21 23.13
CA SER A 487 40.34 -23.44 23.12
C SER A 487 40.13 -22.02 22.61
N GLU A 488 39.30 -21.84 21.57
CA GLU A 488 38.93 -20.52 21.05
C GLU A 488 38.13 -19.74 22.07
N ILE A 489 37.12 -20.37 22.70
CA ILE A 489 36.33 -19.77 23.77
C ILE A 489 37.23 -19.29 24.91
N ALA A 490 38.17 -20.13 25.36
CA ALA A 490 39.11 -19.78 26.42
C ALA A 490 40.07 -18.65 26.03
N LEU A 491 40.53 -18.61 24.77
CA LEU A 491 41.40 -17.54 24.29
C LEU A 491 40.64 -16.21 24.15
N ALA A 492 39.39 -16.24 23.67
CA ALA A 492 38.53 -15.06 23.61
C ALA A 492 38.25 -14.49 25.01
N ALA A 493 37.91 -15.35 25.99
CA ALA A 493 37.71 -14.94 27.38
C ALA A 493 38.94 -14.24 27.98
N ARG A 494 40.14 -14.81 27.77
CA ARG A 494 41.41 -14.25 28.28
C ARG A 494 41.73 -12.87 27.70
N ASN A 495 41.27 -12.59 26.48
CA ASN A 495 41.54 -11.32 25.79
C ASN A 495 40.35 -10.35 25.84
N GLN A 496 39.26 -10.69 26.54
CA GLN A 496 38.02 -9.90 26.56
C GLN A 496 37.47 -9.62 25.15
N MET A 497 37.67 -10.56 24.24
CA MET A 497 37.28 -10.47 22.84
C MET A 497 35.90 -11.09 22.63
N GLY A 498 35.03 -10.41 21.89
CA GLY A 498 33.74 -10.94 21.50
C GLY A 498 33.88 -12.06 20.46
N ILE A 499 32.94 -13.00 20.43
CA ILE A 499 32.74 -13.95 19.35
C ILE A 499 31.42 -13.59 18.67
N LEU A 500 31.45 -13.44 17.34
CA LEU A 500 30.28 -13.28 16.48
C LEU A 500 29.93 -14.66 15.88
N PRO A 501 28.88 -15.35 16.37
CA PRO A 501 28.58 -16.72 15.93
C PRO A 501 27.89 -16.75 14.57
N ILE A 502 28.40 -17.59 13.66
CA ILE A 502 27.97 -17.72 12.27
C ILE A 502 27.43 -19.14 12.03
N TYR A 503 26.28 -19.26 11.37
CA TYR A 503 25.73 -20.52 10.91
C TYR A 503 25.87 -20.65 9.41
N ASN A 504 26.64 -21.66 8.95
CA ASN A 504 26.81 -21.96 7.53
C ASN A 504 26.62 -23.46 7.18
N ASP A 505 26.11 -24.27 8.12
CA ASP A 505 25.85 -25.70 7.89
C ASP A 505 24.46 -25.89 7.28
N TYR A 506 24.27 -25.32 6.10
CA TYR A 506 23.01 -25.35 5.37
C TYR A 506 23.23 -25.73 3.91
N ASN A 507 22.16 -26.19 3.25
CA ASN A 507 22.20 -26.37 1.81
C ASN A 507 21.99 -25.01 1.15
N CYS A 508 23.05 -24.41 0.62
CA CYS A 508 22.96 -23.08 0.06
C CYS A 508 22.21 -22.94 -1.27
N SER A 509 21.76 -24.07 -1.84
CA SER A 509 20.74 -24.07 -2.89
C SER A 509 19.31 -24.00 -2.38
N ASN A 510 19.10 -24.18 -1.08
CA ASN A 510 17.80 -24.23 -0.43
C ASN A 510 17.71 -23.19 0.69
N VAL A 511 17.61 -21.91 0.32
CA VAL A 511 17.39 -20.78 1.24
C VAL A 511 16.04 -20.10 1.00
N SER A 512 15.03 -20.89 0.63
CA SER A 512 13.66 -20.45 0.34
C SER A 512 12.66 -21.14 1.26
N TYR A 513 11.49 -20.52 1.47
CA TYR A 513 10.38 -21.02 2.28
C TYR A 513 10.59 -21.01 3.79
N TYR A 514 9.49 -20.80 4.51
CA TYR A 514 9.43 -20.73 5.97
C TYR A 514 10.01 -21.95 6.69
N GLU A 515 9.55 -23.15 6.33
CA GLU A 515 9.96 -24.38 7.02
C GLU A 515 11.47 -24.64 6.92
N THR A 516 12.09 -24.21 5.81
CA THR A 516 13.53 -24.36 5.62
C THR A 516 14.30 -23.39 6.52
N GLY A 517 13.91 -22.11 6.52
CA GLY A 517 14.53 -21.11 7.40
C GLY A 517 14.38 -21.47 8.88
N HIS A 518 13.21 -21.96 9.28
CA HIS A 518 12.95 -22.41 10.64
C HIS A 518 13.78 -23.64 11.01
N GLY A 519 13.89 -24.63 10.11
CA GLY A 519 14.72 -25.81 10.31
C GLY A 519 16.19 -25.45 10.57
N TYR A 520 16.77 -24.57 9.76
CA TYR A 520 18.15 -24.10 9.96
C TYR A 520 18.33 -23.31 11.25
N ALA A 521 17.34 -22.51 11.65
CA ALA A 521 17.38 -21.83 12.94
C ALA A 521 17.39 -22.82 14.13
N VAL A 522 16.65 -23.92 14.04
CA VAL A 522 16.68 -24.97 15.08
C VAL A 522 18.06 -25.62 15.17
N GLU A 523 18.68 -25.96 14.05
CA GLU A 523 20.04 -26.51 14.00
C GLU A 523 21.08 -25.54 14.59
N ALA A 524 21.04 -24.27 14.16
CA ALA A 524 21.94 -23.22 14.64
C ALA A 524 21.83 -22.99 16.16
N THR A 525 20.59 -22.96 16.67
CA THR A 525 20.34 -22.69 18.10
C THR A 525 20.71 -23.86 19.00
N ASN A 526 20.61 -25.10 18.49
CA ASN A 526 21.13 -26.29 19.15
C ASN A 526 22.67 -26.26 19.23
N ALA A 527 23.35 -25.89 18.14
CA ALA A 527 24.80 -25.71 18.13
C ALA A 527 25.25 -24.59 19.09
N ALA A 528 24.58 -23.43 19.07
CA ALA A 528 24.84 -22.35 20.00
C ALA A 528 24.64 -22.78 21.47
N SER A 529 23.59 -23.55 21.75
CA SER A 529 23.33 -24.06 23.10
C SER A 529 24.39 -25.05 23.56
N SER A 530 24.93 -25.90 22.68
CA SER A 530 25.96 -26.88 23.04
C SER A 530 27.32 -26.23 23.32
N LEU A 531 27.60 -25.10 22.69
CA LEU A 531 28.76 -24.24 22.94
C LEU A 531 28.61 -23.35 24.19
N GLY A 532 27.44 -23.36 24.83
CA GLY A 532 27.16 -22.56 26.03
C GLY A 532 26.94 -21.06 25.75
N ILE A 533 26.55 -20.71 24.52
CA ILE A 533 26.23 -19.32 24.16
C ILE A 533 25.00 -18.87 24.97
N PRO A 534 25.08 -17.78 25.75
CA PRO A 534 23.93 -17.30 26.50
C PRO A 534 22.77 -16.85 25.61
N LYS A 535 21.55 -16.88 26.14
CA LYS A 535 20.39 -16.26 25.49
C LYS A 535 20.60 -14.74 25.35
N GLY A 536 19.90 -14.14 24.39
CA GLY A 536 20.04 -12.72 24.05
C GLY A 536 21.31 -12.38 23.26
N ARG A 537 22.01 -13.38 22.73
CA ARG A 537 23.17 -13.20 21.84
C ARG A 537 22.79 -13.40 20.38
N LEU A 538 23.50 -12.70 19.52
CA LEU A 538 23.30 -12.76 18.08
C LEU A 538 23.73 -14.13 17.53
N ILE A 539 22.95 -14.68 16.60
CA ILE A 539 23.34 -15.80 15.74
C ILE A 539 23.07 -15.38 14.31
N VAL A 540 24.12 -15.35 13.49
CA VAL A 540 24.03 -14.87 12.11
C VAL A 540 23.93 -16.05 11.15
N ILE A 541 22.95 -16.05 10.25
CA ILE A 541 22.97 -16.93 9.09
C ILE A 541 23.83 -16.32 7.99
N ASP A 542 24.76 -17.11 7.47
CA ASP A 542 25.64 -16.75 6.36
C ASP A 542 24.88 -16.90 5.04
N ILE A 543 24.34 -15.85 4.44
CA ILE A 543 23.69 -15.92 3.12
C ILE A 543 24.68 -15.44 2.06
N GLU A 544 25.40 -16.40 1.47
CA GLU A 544 26.46 -16.12 0.50
C GLU A 544 25.93 -15.40 -0.75
N PRO A 545 26.79 -14.58 -1.42
CA PRO A 545 26.45 -13.94 -2.69
C PRO A 545 26.07 -14.97 -3.75
N TYR A 546 25.23 -14.56 -4.70
CA TYR A 546 24.83 -15.40 -5.83
C TYR A 546 26.05 -15.83 -6.67
N GLY A 547 26.22 -17.14 -6.85
CA GLY A 547 27.25 -17.72 -7.70
C GLY A 547 26.88 -19.10 -8.25
N GLU A 548 27.68 -19.60 -9.20
CA GLU A 548 27.42 -20.91 -9.84
C GLU A 548 27.55 -22.10 -8.85
N ALA A 549 28.47 -22.00 -7.89
CA ALA A 549 28.70 -23.04 -6.88
C ALA A 549 27.69 -22.97 -5.73
N CYS A 550 27.16 -21.77 -5.47
CA CYS A 550 26.20 -21.51 -4.42
C CYS A 550 25.21 -20.46 -4.93
N PRO A 551 23.98 -20.84 -5.32
CA PRO A 551 23.01 -19.84 -5.77
C PRO A 551 22.62 -18.92 -4.61
N GLY A 552 22.80 -19.35 -3.34
CA GLY A 552 22.84 -18.49 -2.16
C GLY A 552 21.68 -17.50 -2.14
N ALA A 553 22.00 -16.21 -2.03
CA ALA A 553 21.05 -15.11 -2.05
C ALA A 553 20.06 -15.13 -3.24
N GLY A 554 20.38 -15.75 -4.38
CA GLY A 554 19.50 -15.84 -5.54
C GLY A 554 18.19 -16.60 -5.29
N ASN A 555 18.13 -17.45 -4.27
CA ASN A 555 16.92 -18.19 -3.89
C ASN A 555 16.27 -17.66 -2.61
N VAL A 556 16.81 -16.62 -1.98
CA VAL A 556 16.28 -16.15 -0.68
C VAL A 556 14.93 -15.48 -0.85
N ASP A 557 13.96 -15.87 -0.02
CA ASP A 557 12.60 -15.32 -0.03
C ASP A 557 12.13 -14.86 1.35
N SER A 558 10.97 -14.20 1.40
CA SER A 558 10.41 -13.72 2.66
C SER A 558 10.02 -14.82 3.64
N GLY A 559 9.66 -16.00 3.14
CA GLY A 559 9.34 -17.14 3.98
C GLY A 559 10.56 -17.59 4.76
N PHE A 560 11.70 -17.75 4.09
CA PHE A 560 12.96 -18.15 4.71
C PHE A 560 13.42 -17.18 5.79
N ILE A 561 13.39 -15.86 5.50
CA ILE A 561 13.76 -14.81 6.47
C ILE A 561 12.86 -14.88 7.71
N GLU A 562 11.55 -15.02 7.52
CA GLU A 562 10.55 -15.18 8.59
C GLU A 562 10.78 -16.45 9.42
N GLY A 563 11.01 -17.59 8.76
CA GLY A 563 11.29 -18.87 9.43
C GLY A 563 12.55 -18.84 10.29
N TRP A 564 13.64 -18.26 9.76
CA TRP A 564 14.88 -18.06 10.53
C TRP A 564 14.63 -17.17 11.74
N TYR A 565 13.97 -16.02 11.53
CA TYR A 565 13.62 -15.09 12.60
C TYR A 565 12.89 -15.80 13.75
N ASP A 566 11.82 -16.53 13.43
CA ASP A 566 10.98 -17.19 14.43
C ASP A 566 11.75 -18.28 15.19
N GLY A 567 12.51 -19.13 14.49
CA GLY A 567 13.29 -20.19 15.13
C GLY A 567 14.36 -19.65 16.09
N ILE A 568 15.11 -18.62 15.68
CA ILE A 568 16.14 -18.01 16.53
C ILE A 568 15.51 -17.32 17.75
N ARG A 569 14.43 -16.55 17.55
CA ARG A 569 13.72 -15.82 18.61
C ARG A 569 13.06 -16.76 19.60
N GLN A 570 12.42 -17.84 19.12
CA GLN A 570 11.80 -18.86 19.96
C GLN A 570 12.84 -19.53 20.88
N ALA A 571 14.05 -19.75 20.37
CA ALA A 571 15.16 -20.27 21.16
C ALA A 571 15.78 -19.23 22.11
N GLY A 572 15.33 -17.96 22.10
CA GLY A 572 15.79 -16.89 22.99
C GLY A 572 17.07 -16.19 22.54
N TYR A 573 17.49 -16.33 21.29
CA TYR A 573 18.64 -15.62 20.72
C TYR A 573 18.15 -14.42 19.86
N ILE A 574 19.10 -13.66 19.31
CA ILE A 574 18.80 -12.55 18.40
C ILE A 574 19.16 -13.00 16.96
N PRO A 575 18.23 -12.93 16.00
CA PRO A 575 18.48 -13.29 14.60
C PRO A 575 19.34 -12.26 13.89
N GLY A 576 20.43 -12.73 13.29
CA GLY A 576 21.28 -11.95 12.38
C GLY A 576 21.29 -12.52 10.97
N TYR A 577 21.56 -11.66 9.99
CA TYR A 577 21.69 -12.04 8.58
C TYR A 577 22.94 -11.41 7.98
N TYR A 578 23.84 -12.24 7.47
CA TYR A 578 24.94 -11.81 6.62
C TYR A 578 24.48 -11.85 5.16
N GLY A 579 24.70 -10.77 4.40
CA GLY A 579 24.24 -10.69 3.02
C GLY A 579 24.60 -9.39 2.31
N ASN A 580 24.22 -9.28 1.03
CA ASN A 580 24.52 -8.10 0.23
C ASN A 580 23.63 -6.93 0.67
N GLY A 581 24.20 -5.98 1.41
CA GLY A 581 23.48 -4.80 1.87
C GLY A 581 23.11 -3.82 0.75
N THR A 582 23.54 -4.01 -0.49
CA THR A 582 23.23 -3.08 -1.59
C THR A 582 21.75 -3.13 -1.96
N ALA A 583 21.05 -2.00 -1.90
CA ALA A 583 19.66 -1.88 -2.33
C ALA A 583 19.42 -2.45 -3.74
N GLY A 584 18.36 -3.25 -3.89
CA GLY A 584 17.97 -3.88 -5.15
C GLY A 584 18.68 -5.19 -5.49
N THR A 585 19.63 -5.65 -4.67
CA THR A 585 20.19 -7.01 -4.79
C THR A 585 19.17 -8.06 -4.32
N GLU A 586 19.48 -9.33 -4.55
CA GLU A 586 18.60 -10.46 -4.25
C GLU A 586 18.25 -10.52 -2.76
N PHE A 587 19.28 -10.47 -1.89
CA PHE A 587 19.09 -10.42 -0.44
C PHE A 587 18.32 -9.16 -0.01
N ALA A 588 18.74 -7.98 -0.46
CA ALA A 588 18.08 -6.73 -0.10
C ALA A 588 16.60 -6.71 -0.53
N SER A 589 16.28 -7.25 -1.70
CA SER A 589 14.90 -7.33 -2.21
C SER A 589 14.03 -8.27 -1.38
N ALA A 590 14.54 -9.46 -1.02
CA ALA A 590 13.83 -10.40 -0.15
C ALA A 590 13.63 -9.82 1.25
N TRP A 591 14.67 -9.17 1.80
CA TRP A 591 14.60 -8.46 3.08
C TRP A 591 13.52 -7.37 3.04
N CYS A 592 13.54 -6.49 2.05
CA CYS A 592 12.57 -5.41 1.92
C CYS A 592 11.14 -5.90 1.73
N ALA A 593 10.93 -6.94 0.91
CA ALA A 593 9.64 -7.59 0.79
C ALA A 593 9.15 -8.11 2.16
N THR A 594 10.04 -8.69 2.95
CA THR A 594 9.72 -9.24 4.27
C THR A 594 9.31 -8.16 5.26
N VAL A 595 10.17 -7.15 5.47
CA VAL A 595 9.94 -6.12 6.49
C VAL A 595 8.80 -5.17 6.14
N SER A 596 8.45 -5.04 4.85
CA SER A 596 7.24 -4.33 4.43
C SER A 596 5.95 -5.02 4.91
N ARG A 597 5.95 -6.36 4.94
CA ARG A 597 4.82 -7.19 5.42
C ARG A 597 4.88 -7.43 6.92
N LEU A 598 6.09 -7.57 7.48
CA LEU A 598 6.38 -7.94 8.86
C LEU A 598 7.39 -6.95 9.49
N PRO A 599 6.97 -5.72 9.86
CA PRO A 599 7.89 -4.70 10.35
C PRO A 599 8.65 -5.07 11.62
N HIS A 600 8.12 -5.99 12.43
CA HIS A 600 8.77 -6.44 13.66
C HIS A 600 10.07 -7.22 13.39
N ILE A 601 10.24 -7.82 12.21
CA ILE A 601 11.49 -8.49 11.82
C ILE A 601 12.62 -7.46 11.72
N ALA A 602 12.38 -6.29 11.10
CA ALA A 602 13.37 -5.22 11.06
C ALA A 602 13.78 -4.72 12.45
N MET A 603 12.86 -4.71 13.42
CA MET A 603 13.14 -4.27 14.79
C MET A 603 13.85 -5.33 15.63
N GLY A 604 13.62 -6.62 15.34
CA GLY A 604 14.09 -7.74 16.14
C GLY A 604 15.32 -8.45 15.57
N SER A 605 15.89 -7.94 14.47
CA SER A 605 17.02 -8.53 13.75
C SER A 605 18.12 -7.52 13.48
N ASP A 606 19.33 -8.06 13.28
CA ASP A 606 20.52 -7.30 12.91
C ASP A 606 21.10 -7.78 11.57
N LEU A 607 21.64 -6.85 10.78
CA LEU A 607 22.24 -7.12 9.47
C LEU A 607 23.76 -6.97 9.54
N TRP A 608 24.44 -7.88 8.83
CA TRP A 608 25.86 -7.84 8.54
C TRP A 608 26.04 -7.71 7.02
N SER A 609 26.39 -6.50 6.57
CA SER A 609 26.61 -6.25 5.14
C SER A 609 28.04 -6.61 4.76
N PHE A 610 28.23 -7.26 3.62
CA PHE A 610 29.56 -7.38 2.99
C PHE A 610 29.86 -6.29 1.94
N GLU A 611 28.95 -5.33 1.77
CA GLU A 611 29.13 -4.20 0.85
C GLU A 611 29.10 -2.84 1.56
N PRO A 612 29.90 -1.85 1.11
CA PRO A 612 30.85 -1.98 0.01
C PRO A 612 32.09 -2.81 0.42
N SER A 613 32.52 -3.72 -0.45
CA SER A 613 33.79 -4.43 -0.30
C SER A 613 34.93 -3.54 -0.80
N LEU A 614 35.90 -3.24 0.08
CA LEU A 614 36.98 -2.30 -0.18
C LEU A 614 38.27 -3.02 -0.60
N LEU A 615 39.02 -2.37 -1.47
CA LEU A 615 40.37 -2.78 -1.85
C LEU A 615 41.39 -1.94 -1.09
N GLY A 616 42.28 -2.58 -0.34
CA GLY A 616 43.34 -1.89 0.39
C GLY A 616 43.94 -2.71 1.53
N GLY A 617 45.07 -2.24 2.07
CA GLY A 617 45.66 -2.78 3.29
C GLY A 617 45.16 -1.99 4.49
N PHE A 618 44.20 -2.55 5.23
CA PHE A 618 43.65 -1.93 6.43
C PHE A 618 44.22 -2.60 7.68
N SER A 619 44.52 -1.78 8.69
CA SER A 619 44.81 -2.19 10.06
C SER A 619 43.76 -1.59 10.98
N LYS A 620 43.64 -2.02 12.24
CA LYS A 620 42.71 -1.43 13.21
C LYS A 620 42.83 0.09 13.30
N SER A 621 44.05 0.63 13.27
CA SER A 621 44.30 2.07 13.36
C SER A 621 44.05 2.83 12.05
N ALA A 622 43.94 2.11 10.94
CA ALA A 622 43.69 2.65 9.61
C ALA A 622 42.37 2.14 9.00
N ALA A 623 41.47 1.60 9.83
CA ALA A 623 40.16 1.11 9.43
C ALA A 623 39.37 2.22 8.70
N PRO A 624 38.52 1.86 7.73
CA PRO A 624 37.72 2.85 7.02
C PRO A 624 36.74 3.54 7.98
N ASN A 625 36.12 4.61 7.48
CA ASN A 625 34.98 5.16 8.20
C ASN A 625 33.78 4.24 8.02
N TRP A 626 33.04 4.00 9.11
CA TRP A 626 31.78 3.26 9.08
C TRP A 626 30.86 3.71 7.94
N GLY A 627 30.60 2.80 6.98
CA GLY A 627 29.79 3.11 5.82
C GLY A 627 29.29 1.89 5.04
N PRO A 628 28.71 0.86 5.69
CA PRO A 628 28.06 -0.23 4.96
C PRO A 628 26.92 0.30 4.09
N TYR A 629 26.65 -0.42 3.00
CA TYR A 629 25.43 -0.23 2.23
C TYR A 629 24.20 -0.74 2.98
N ASP A 630 23.10 0.00 2.83
CA ASP A 630 21.80 -0.34 3.40
C ASP A 630 20.89 -0.94 2.33
N THR A 631 20.05 -1.90 2.73
CA THR A 631 19.16 -2.67 1.83
C THR A 631 18.11 -1.81 1.12
N GLY A 632 17.99 -0.53 1.48
CA GLY A 632 17.04 0.42 0.89
C GLY A 632 15.69 0.48 1.60
N CYS A 633 15.52 -0.27 2.70
CA CYS A 633 14.32 -0.29 3.53
C CYS A 633 14.69 -0.42 5.02
N ALA A 634 13.70 -0.65 5.89
CA ALA A 634 13.94 -0.77 7.34
C ALA A 634 14.84 -1.97 7.68
N GLY A 635 15.87 -1.76 8.50
CA GLY A 635 16.77 -2.81 8.99
C GLY A 635 17.90 -2.21 9.82
N ASN A 636 18.49 -3.02 10.71
CA ASN A 636 19.58 -2.58 11.59
C ASN A 636 20.93 -3.13 11.08
N THR A 637 21.58 -2.43 10.16
CA THR A 637 22.95 -2.78 9.75
C THR A 637 23.93 -2.45 10.88
N LEU A 638 24.35 -3.47 11.63
CA LEU A 638 25.21 -3.34 12.80
C LEU A 638 26.61 -3.92 12.59
N VAL A 639 26.86 -4.65 11.51
CA VAL A 639 28.17 -5.20 11.14
C VAL A 639 28.44 -4.93 9.67
N TRP A 640 29.71 -4.67 9.35
CA TRP A 640 30.18 -4.45 7.99
C TRP A 640 31.48 -5.21 7.77
N GLN A 641 31.44 -6.21 6.90
CA GLN A 641 32.64 -6.81 6.33
C GLN A 641 33.11 -5.94 5.17
N TYR A 642 34.18 -5.19 5.39
CA TYR A 642 34.66 -4.21 4.42
C TYR A 642 35.88 -4.69 3.65
N VAL A 643 36.51 -5.80 4.04
CA VAL A 643 37.58 -6.46 3.29
C VAL A 643 37.35 -7.96 3.29
N LEU A 644 37.30 -8.53 2.09
CA LEU A 644 37.48 -9.96 1.86
C LEU A 644 38.97 -10.26 1.63
N SER A 645 39.56 -11.14 2.43
CA SER A 645 40.92 -11.62 2.23
C SER A 645 40.93 -12.64 1.08
N GLY A 646 41.56 -12.26 -0.04
CA GLY A 646 41.90 -13.19 -1.12
C GLY A 646 43.08 -14.13 -0.78
N GLY A 647 43.26 -14.51 0.49
CA GLY A 647 44.40 -15.30 0.98
C GLY A 647 45.65 -14.47 1.28
N SER A 648 45.50 -13.34 1.97
CA SER A 648 46.61 -12.44 2.33
C SER A 648 47.59 -13.06 3.36
N SER A 649 48.65 -12.35 3.75
CA SER A 649 49.64 -12.85 4.73
C SER A 649 49.04 -13.18 6.10
N VAL A 650 47.87 -12.60 6.43
CA VAL A 650 47.02 -13.02 7.54
C VAL A 650 45.62 -13.27 6.97
N ASP A 651 45.24 -14.54 6.90
CA ASP A 651 44.06 -15.02 6.19
C ASP A 651 42.78 -14.83 7.03
N VAL A 652 42.32 -13.58 7.10
CA VAL A 652 41.11 -13.14 7.80
C VAL A 652 40.41 -12.04 7.01
N ASP A 653 39.09 -12.03 7.07
CA ASP A 653 38.28 -10.92 6.58
C ASP A 653 38.23 -9.82 7.66
N GLN A 654 38.04 -8.56 7.27
CA GLN A 654 38.05 -7.45 8.22
C GLN A 654 36.66 -6.82 8.35
N ASP A 655 36.29 -6.57 9.61
CA ASP A 655 34.96 -6.09 9.97
C ASP A 655 34.99 -4.87 10.87
N GLU A 656 33.95 -4.07 10.77
CA GLU A 656 33.52 -3.17 11.83
C GLU A 656 32.16 -3.61 12.37
N ALA A 657 31.91 -3.33 13.64
CA ALA A 657 30.60 -3.53 14.25
C ALA A 657 30.22 -2.38 15.18
N LEU A 658 28.93 -2.13 15.34
CA LEU A 658 28.43 -1.23 16.38
C LEU A 658 28.42 -1.94 17.73
N SER A 659 28.81 -1.27 18.81
CA SER A 659 28.85 -1.85 20.16
C SER A 659 27.48 -2.21 20.74
N SER A 660 26.40 -1.81 20.07
CA SER A 660 25.05 -2.29 20.37
C SER A 660 24.80 -3.72 19.87
N LEU A 661 25.71 -4.26 19.04
CA LEU A 661 25.65 -5.62 18.54
C LEU A 661 25.64 -6.61 19.74
N PRO A 662 24.70 -7.56 19.80
CA PRO A 662 24.59 -8.52 20.89
C PRO A 662 25.67 -9.63 20.87
N LEU A 663 26.94 -9.24 20.77
CA LEU A 663 28.10 -10.14 20.74
C LEU A 663 28.17 -11.05 21.96
N TRP A 664 28.68 -12.27 21.76
CA TRP A 664 28.99 -13.19 22.85
C TRP A 664 30.38 -12.89 23.39
N TYR A 665 30.48 -12.52 24.67
CA TYR A 665 31.75 -12.39 25.38
C TYR A 665 31.89 -13.59 26.34
N PRO A 666 32.72 -14.59 26.02
CA PRO A 666 32.98 -15.71 26.92
C PRO A 666 33.62 -15.26 28.23
N THR A 667 33.36 -16.01 29.30
CA THR A 667 33.88 -15.74 30.66
C THR A 667 34.65 -16.92 31.22
#